data_AF-A0A964L4J2-F1
#
_entry.id   AF-A0A964L4J2-F1
#
_cell.length_a   1.000
_cell.length_b   1.000
_cell.length_c   1.000
_cell.angle_alpha   90.00
_cell.angle_beta   90.00
_cell.angle_gamma   90.00
#
_symmetry.space_group_name_H-M   'P 1'
#
loop_
_entity.id
_entity.type
_entity.pdbx_description
1 polymer ?
#
loop_
_entity_poly.entity_id
_entity_poly.type
_entity_poly.pdbx_seq_one_letter_code
_entity_poly.pdbx_strand_id
1 'polypeptide(L)'
;MFWNADPVVIRAPHPKHKRKNRIRTDPNNPLASDACHNSHHPIVAHFSCIEVNPRPPDLKLFIAPALEISRQSPLTHRICRARFALHKEVIATLRLAIRQKNSCLRRRMGYGGTMQLSTPLGTVLGACVIMHAGTALCACPGDVNGDLVVDASDLATVLSGWGGTGPGDVNSDGFIDGADIALLISVWGEVCEDPTELGLRLVCVPLAAAPHASFVQTFIAGTLVRVAVDPALTPVTVAATADLFVVAARTEAEWSANDTLIDARGASQSITFVAGGIEANRFVVTGSETLSANGGLNVGVGYDLVIDIDRDGKLSQSDVIDGRGDRAALWISRDPGAAGPHAVTTLASYTASGATAGFTLARLWYPTSIASLGQRPLIVISHGNGHQYSWYDYLGSHLASWGFIVISHQNNTVPGIETSSTTTLQHTAAIIAQHATVAGGAISGKIDATRIGWIGHSRGGEGIVRAYDRIFDAPSTAVGYNLAGIKYLASIAPTDFLGVNSSTPHAANFMLLWGAADGDVSGIPTNSVAWSFDLAERCTGMRNTVYVHGADHNDFNCCGINDFVGPAGTAILNAGAQAVAKAFILAGMKYHLEGELPMKEFMWRPSATLRPPVVAATTTLVKELVQSVAETTRMIDSYQTQTATAVSSCGGAVTSTVTNLSEALARDTDGSYTWSTGNPHNGSIRCTASDIQRMLALDWNAAAQMEWAVPSALGDVSAMEFVELRVGQGTRHPNTVTLNGGATFSMVLRDGAGIEARVSSTAQGEAVNRPYQRTG
;
A
#
# COMPACT_ATOMS: atom_id res chain seq x y z
N MET A 1 -23.13 -11.01 2.86
CA MET A 1 -21.67 -10.78 2.66
C MET A 1 -21.21 -9.77 3.69
N PHE A 2 -20.01 -9.93 4.26
CA PHE A 2 -19.48 -9.02 5.27
C PHE A 2 -18.45 -8.07 4.64
N TRP A 3 -18.68 -6.77 4.70
CA TRP A 3 -17.64 -5.77 4.51
C TRP A 3 -17.00 -5.53 5.87
N ASN A 4 -15.74 -5.94 6.03
CA ASN A 4 -15.20 -6.15 7.37
C ASN A 4 -14.37 -4.95 7.86
N ALA A 5 -14.98 -4.19 8.77
CA ALA A 5 -14.38 -3.25 9.74
C ALA A 5 -13.55 -2.06 9.22
N ASP A 6 -13.09 -2.07 7.97
CA ASP A 6 -12.05 -1.17 7.47
C ASP A 6 -12.44 -0.54 6.11
N PRO A 7 -11.85 0.60 5.75
CA PRO A 7 -12.52 1.61 4.95
C PRO A 7 -12.45 1.38 3.43
N VAL A 8 -13.39 2.05 2.74
CA VAL A 8 -13.27 2.40 1.32
C VAL A 8 -12.38 3.66 1.22
N VAL A 9 -11.23 3.54 0.59
CA VAL A 9 -10.27 4.64 0.41
C VAL A 9 -9.76 4.77 -1.02
N ILE A 10 -9.36 5.98 -1.37
CA ILE A 10 -8.54 6.32 -2.54
C ILE A 10 -7.13 6.72 -2.02
N ARG A 11 -6.02 6.33 -2.69
CA ARG A 11 -4.65 6.59 -2.21
C ARG A 11 -3.66 7.03 -3.30
N ALA A 12 -2.85 8.04 -2.99
CA ALA A 12 -1.67 8.51 -3.74
C ALA A 12 -0.39 7.71 -3.39
N PRO A 13 0.71 7.86 -4.18
CA PRO A 13 2.02 7.31 -3.86
C PRO A 13 2.61 7.85 -2.54
N HIS A 14 3.80 7.39 -2.16
CA HIS A 14 4.42 7.68 -0.86
C HIS A 14 5.60 8.66 -1.01
N PRO A 15 5.57 9.87 -0.40
CA PRO A 15 6.66 10.84 -0.50
C PRO A 15 7.95 10.34 0.17
N LYS A 16 9.11 10.74 -0.38
CA LYS A 16 10.44 10.27 0.02
C LYS A 16 10.92 10.98 1.31
N HIS A 17 11.38 10.23 2.31
CA HIS A 17 11.83 10.80 3.61
C HIS A 17 13.18 11.57 3.52
N LYS A 18 13.14 12.90 3.34
CA LYS A 18 14.28 13.81 3.59
C LYS A 18 14.46 14.06 5.11
N ARG A 19 15.70 13.98 5.64
CA ARG A 19 16.01 14.19 7.08
C ARG A 19 16.07 15.68 7.45
N LYS A 20 15.31 16.16 8.45
CA LYS A 20 15.54 17.45 9.17
C LYS A 20 15.31 17.32 10.69
N ASN A 21 15.73 18.33 11.47
CA ASN A 21 15.96 18.23 12.92
C ASN A 21 14.97 19.06 13.79
N ARG A 22 14.43 18.41 14.84
CA ARG A 22 14.37 18.87 16.26
C ARG A 22 13.70 20.21 16.61
N ILE A 23 12.66 20.18 17.47
CA ILE A 23 12.51 20.96 18.74
C ILE A 23 11.30 20.44 19.56
N ARG A 24 11.16 20.85 20.84
CA ARG A 24 10.25 20.29 21.88
C ARG A 24 8.95 21.10 22.09
N THR A 25 7.91 20.45 22.61
CA THR A 25 7.06 20.97 23.73
C THR A 25 6.31 19.81 24.43
N ASP A 26 5.54 20.10 25.50
CA ASP A 26 5.15 19.16 26.58
C ASP A 26 3.60 19.05 26.77
N PRO A 27 3.00 17.87 27.09
CA PRO A 27 1.54 17.65 27.09
C PRO A 27 0.89 17.53 28.50
N ASN A 28 -0.42 17.25 28.63
CA ASN A 28 -1.07 16.93 29.92
C ASN A 28 -2.44 16.16 29.86
N ASN A 29 -2.48 14.96 30.48
CA ASN A 29 -3.59 14.25 31.18
C ASN A 29 -4.81 13.54 30.47
N PRO A 30 -5.43 12.50 31.11
CA PRO A 30 -5.95 11.28 30.41
C PRO A 30 -7.24 10.61 31.02
N LEU A 31 -7.36 9.25 30.96
CA LEU A 31 -8.31 8.25 31.58
C LEU A 31 -9.52 7.81 30.69
N ALA A 32 -10.00 6.55 30.49
CA ALA A 32 -9.89 5.14 31.03
C ALA A 32 -11.21 4.64 31.74
N SER A 33 -11.74 3.39 31.68
CA SER A 33 -11.49 2.07 30.98
C SER A 33 -12.86 1.27 30.84
N ASP A 34 -13.12 -0.07 30.76
CA ASP A 34 -12.38 -1.36 30.94
C ASP A 34 -13.17 -2.66 30.46
N ALA A 35 -12.49 -3.84 30.48
CA ALA A 35 -12.88 -5.26 30.75
C ALA A 35 -13.95 -6.16 29.99
N CYS A 36 -13.46 -7.32 29.46
CA CYS A 36 -13.94 -8.76 29.58
C CYS A 36 -14.96 -9.54 28.64
N HIS A 37 -14.41 -10.49 27.86
CA HIS A 37 -14.71 -11.97 27.65
C HIS A 37 -15.97 -12.64 26.95
N ASN A 38 -15.68 -13.68 26.10
CA ASN A 38 -16.43 -14.93 25.66
C ASN A 38 -17.52 -14.92 24.53
N SER A 39 -17.65 -15.87 23.54
CA SER A 39 -16.88 -17.09 23.10
C SER A 39 -17.09 -17.62 21.60
N HIS A 40 -16.01 -17.78 20.77
CA HIS A 40 -15.80 -18.65 19.52
C HIS A 40 -16.28 -18.31 18.05
N HIS A 41 -15.48 -17.72 17.11
CA HIS A 41 -15.89 -17.44 15.69
C HIS A 41 -15.16 -18.16 14.53
N PRO A 42 -15.69 -18.03 13.28
CA PRO A 42 -15.01 -18.19 11.99
C PRO A 42 -14.42 -16.89 11.33
N ILE A 43 -13.67 -17.08 10.23
CA ILE A 43 -12.59 -16.22 9.63
C ILE A 43 -13.00 -15.17 8.55
N VAL A 44 -12.16 -14.17 8.24
CA VAL A 44 -12.33 -13.21 7.10
C VAL A 44 -11.31 -13.44 5.96
N ALA A 45 -11.60 -12.90 4.77
CA ALA A 45 -10.67 -12.77 3.65
C ALA A 45 -10.54 -11.27 3.25
N HIS A 46 -9.39 -10.87 2.71
CA HIS A 46 -9.10 -9.49 2.33
C HIS A 46 -8.60 -9.42 0.88
N PHE A 47 -8.88 -8.30 0.22
CA PHE A 47 -8.56 -8.04 -1.18
C PHE A 47 -7.78 -6.73 -1.26
N SER A 48 -6.75 -6.68 -2.10
CA SER A 48 -5.74 -5.61 -2.06
C SER A 48 -5.82 -4.68 -3.26
N CYS A 49 -5.75 -3.38 -3.00
CA CYS A 49 -5.37 -2.29 -3.91
C CYS A 49 -5.64 -2.52 -5.41
N ILE A 50 -6.79 -2.05 -5.90
CA ILE A 50 -7.07 -2.01 -7.33
C ILE A 50 -6.57 -0.69 -7.91
N GLU A 51 -5.66 -0.79 -8.86
CA GLU A 51 -5.10 0.32 -9.64
C GLU A 51 -6.17 0.91 -10.57
N VAL A 52 -6.34 2.24 -10.57
CA VAL A 52 -7.25 2.97 -11.47
C VAL A 52 -6.64 4.31 -11.88
N ASN A 53 -6.85 4.69 -13.14
CA ASN A 53 -6.27 5.90 -13.73
C ASN A 53 -7.32 7.04 -13.74
N PRO A 54 -7.21 8.07 -12.88
CA PRO A 54 -8.30 9.01 -12.60
C PRO A 54 -8.38 10.19 -13.58
N ARG A 55 -9.49 10.94 -13.49
CA ARG A 55 -9.69 12.27 -14.10
C ARG A 55 -10.42 13.19 -13.11
N PRO A 56 -10.13 14.50 -13.08
CA PRO A 56 -10.78 15.44 -12.16
C PRO A 56 -12.15 15.94 -12.71
N PRO A 57 -13.02 16.53 -11.88
CA PRO A 57 -13.36 16.05 -10.53
C PRO A 57 -14.89 16.04 -10.31
N ASP A 58 -15.53 14.87 -10.35
CA ASP A 58 -16.93 14.66 -9.92
C ASP A 58 -17.20 13.14 -9.81
N LEU A 59 -16.53 12.47 -8.86
CA LEU A 59 -16.38 11.01 -8.88
C LEU A 59 -17.51 10.27 -8.15
N LYS A 60 -17.84 9.07 -8.62
CA LYS A 60 -18.77 8.12 -7.99
C LYS A 60 -18.20 6.71 -8.08
N LEU A 61 -18.10 6.00 -6.95
CA LEU A 61 -17.67 4.61 -6.90
C LEU A 61 -18.89 3.70 -6.81
N PHE A 62 -18.98 2.69 -7.67
CA PHE A 62 -19.99 1.65 -7.62
C PHE A 62 -19.36 0.27 -7.42
N ILE A 63 -20.08 -0.62 -6.75
CA ILE A 63 -19.82 -2.06 -6.79
C ILE A 63 -21.05 -2.80 -7.31
N ALA A 64 -20.87 -3.64 -8.32
CA ALA A 64 -21.90 -4.47 -8.93
C ALA A 64 -21.42 -5.93 -9.08
N PRO A 65 -22.21 -6.95 -8.69
CA PRO A 65 -21.82 -8.35 -8.79
C PRO A 65 -21.85 -8.81 -10.26
N ALA A 66 -20.91 -9.67 -10.62
CA ALA A 66 -20.82 -10.23 -11.98
C ALA A 66 -21.51 -11.60 -12.04
N LEU A 67 -22.52 -11.74 -12.91
CA LEU A 67 -23.20 -13.01 -13.19
C LEU A 67 -23.00 -13.37 -14.67
N GLU A 68 -22.07 -14.28 -14.96
CA GLU A 68 -21.69 -14.62 -16.33
C GLU A 68 -22.22 -16.00 -16.74
N ILE A 69 -23.25 -16.01 -17.60
CA ILE A 69 -23.71 -17.20 -18.34
C ILE A 69 -23.90 -16.77 -19.80
N SER A 70 -23.23 -17.46 -20.73
CA SER A 70 -23.11 -17.02 -22.13
C SER A 70 -24.17 -17.65 -23.05
N ARG A 71 -24.87 -16.82 -23.84
CA ARG A 71 -24.94 -16.92 -25.33
C ARG A 71 -25.86 -15.88 -26.01
N GLN A 72 -25.26 -15.13 -26.94
CA GLN A 72 -25.80 -14.59 -28.22
C GLN A 72 -27.01 -13.61 -28.22
N SER A 73 -27.07 -12.81 -29.30
CA SER A 73 -28.05 -11.73 -29.60
C SER A 73 -28.77 -12.03 -30.95
N PRO A 74 -29.75 -11.23 -31.46
CA PRO A 74 -29.46 -9.89 -32.03
C PRO A 74 -30.61 -8.82 -32.14
N LEU A 75 -30.24 -7.61 -32.61
CA LEU A 75 -31.02 -6.62 -33.44
C LEU A 75 -32.12 -5.66 -32.85
N THR A 76 -31.74 -4.35 -32.75
CA THR A 76 -32.44 -3.10 -33.18
C THR A 76 -33.82 -2.67 -32.55
N HIS A 77 -34.33 -1.41 -32.61
CA HIS A 77 -34.04 -0.21 -33.45
C HIS A 77 -34.52 1.16 -32.85
N ARG A 78 -33.74 2.25 -33.03
CA ARG A 78 -34.07 3.70 -33.23
C ARG A 78 -35.00 4.57 -32.31
N ILE A 79 -34.37 5.63 -31.75
CA ILE A 79 -34.63 7.10 -31.91
C ILE A 79 -36.02 7.72 -31.59
N CYS A 80 -36.03 8.71 -30.66
CA CYS A 80 -36.68 10.04 -30.87
C CYS A 80 -36.02 11.17 -30.02
N ARG A 81 -36.43 12.44 -30.17
CA ARG A 81 -35.67 13.65 -29.72
C ARG A 81 -36.45 14.64 -28.83
N ALA A 82 -35.71 15.23 -27.87
CA ALA A 82 -35.69 16.64 -27.40
C ALA A 82 -36.94 17.36 -26.81
N ARG A 83 -36.73 17.91 -25.58
CA ARG A 83 -36.84 19.32 -25.08
C ARG A 83 -38.10 20.17 -25.41
N PHE A 84 -38.61 21.09 -24.56
CA PHE A 84 -37.93 22.13 -23.73
C PHE A 84 -38.92 22.80 -22.72
N ALA A 85 -38.40 23.64 -21.79
CA ALA A 85 -39.07 24.80 -21.12
C ALA A 85 -40.20 24.55 -20.08
N LEU A 86 -40.54 25.43 -19.10
CA LEU A 86 -39.95 26.60 -18.39
C LEU A 86 -40.70 26.66 -17.00
N HIS A 87 -40.13 26.81 -15.78
CA HIS A 87 -39.45 27.96 -15.12
C HIS A 87 -40.38 28.88 -14.27
N LYS A 88 -39.88 29.42 -13.13
CA LYS A 88 -40.41 30.53 -12.25
C LYS A 88 -41.41 30.12 -11.13
N GLU A 89 -41.56 30.81 -9.99
CA GLU A 89 -40.75 31.86 -9.29
C GLU A 89 -41.14 32.04 -7.80
N VAL A 90 -40.16 32.10 -6.88
CA VAL A 90 -40.10 32.93 -5.64
C VAL A 90 -38.60 33.09 -5.35
N ILE A 91 -37.93 34.25 -5.32
CA ILE A 91 -38.27 35.65 -4.94
C ILE A 91 -38.39 35.88 -3.41
N ALA A 92 -37.30 35.54 -2.70
CA ALA A 92 -36.98 36.04 -1.36
C ALA A 92 -35.56 36.66 -1.34
N THR A 93 -35.32 37.73 -2.11
CA THR A 93 -35.33 39.10 -1.53
C THR A 93 -34.32 39.23 -0.37
N LEU A 94 -33.01 39.37 -0.62
CA LEU A 94 -32.37 40.46 -1.37
C LEU A 94 -32.71 41.88 -0.82
N ARG A 95 -32.77 42.05 0.52
CA ARG A 95 -33.07 43.37 1.16
C ARG A 95 -32.27 43.81 2.40
N LEU A 96 -31.46 42.98 3.06
CA LEU A 96 -30.66 43.40 4.22
C LEU A 96 -29.16 43.06 4.07
N ALA A 97 -28.39 44.02 3.55
CA ALA A 97 -26.92 44.12 3.72
C ALA A 97 -26.40 45.50 3.29
N ILE A 98 -26.86 46.03 2.17
CA ILE A 98 -26.31 47.27 1.57
C ILE A 98 -27.01 48.50 2.16
N ARG A 99 -26.46 49.07 3.25
CA ARG A 99 -26.99 50.31 3.86
C ARG A 99 -25.96 51.21 4.58
N GLN A 100 -24.92 51.68 3.88
CA GLN A 100 -24.21 52.96 4.10
C GLN A 100 -23.44 53.27 2.78
N LYS A 101 -23.55 54.40 2.07
CA LYS A 101 -23.46 55.85 2.37
C LYS A 101 -22.09 56.30 2.94
N ASN A 102 -21.45 57.37 2.47
CA ASN A 102 -21.57 58.16 1.21
C ASN A 102 -20.49 59.28 1.15
N SER A 103 -19.65 59.36 0.10
CA SER A 103 -18.90 60.59 -0.32
C SER A 103 -17.91 60.30 -1.47
N CYS A 104 -17.69 61.14 -2.49
CA CYS A 104 -18.45 62.30 -2.97
C CYS A 104 -18.18 62.59 -4.48
N LEU A 105 -18.89 63.56 -5.05
CA LEU A 105 -18.85 63.98 -6.47
C LEU A 105 -17.49 64.63 -6.85
N ARG A 106 -17.05 64.89 -8.11
CA ARG A 106 -17.70 65.18 -9.43
C ARG A 106 -16.58 65.16 -10.52
N ARG A 107 -16.74 64.88 -11.84
CA ARG A 107 -17.35 65.73 -12.91
C ARG A 107 -17.15 65.10 -14.33
N ARG A 108 -18.12 65.30 -15.25
CA ARG A 108 -18.06 65.25 -16.75
C ARG A 108 -17.70 63.87 -17.40
N MET A 109 -18.49 63.29 -18.32
CA MET A 109 -19.00 63.69 -19.67
C MET A 109 -17.92 63.70 -20.78
N GLY A 110 -18.10 63.07 -21.96
CA GLY A 110 -19.22 62.23 -22.47
C GLY A 110 -19.19 62.06 -24.02
N TYR A 111 -20.13 61.27 -24.59
CA TYR A 111 -20.27 60.91 -26.04
C TYR A 111 -19.14 60.04 -26.64
N GLY A 112 -19.33 59.23 -27.70
CA GLY A 112 -20.54 58.82 -28.44
C GLY A 112 -20.33 58.72 -29.98
N GLY A 113 -20.64 57.59 -30.64
CA GLY A 113 -20.45 57.44 -32.11
C GLY A 113 -20.82 56.07 -32.71
N THR A 114 -20.91 55.98 -34.05
CA THR A 114 -21.44 54.85 -34.87
C THR A 114 -20.67 54.77 -36.22
N MET A 115 -20.84 53.82 -37.18
CA MET A 115 -21.93 52.87 -37.47
C MET A 115 -21.42 51.59 -38.22
N GLN A 116 -22.03 51.20 -39.34
CA GLN A 116 -21.67 50.09 -40.26
C GLN A 116 -20.83 50.66 -41.47
N LEU A 117 -20.41 49.98 -42.56
CA LEU A 117 -20.85 48.74 -43.25
C LEU A 117 -19.79 48.29 -44.31
N SER A 118 -19.98 47.11 -44.95
CA SER A 118 -19.39 46.64 -46.24
C SER A 118 -17.93 46.11 -46.37
N THR A 119 -17.76 45.23 -47.38
CA THR A 119 -16.58 44.45 -47.87
C THR A 119 -16.33 44.80 -49.37
N PRO A 120 -15.40 44.20 -50.20
CA PRO A 120 -14.54 43.00 -50.01
C PRO A 120 -13.09 43.03 -50.65
N LEU A 121 -12.44 41.85 -50.63
CA LEU A 121 -11.38 41.33 -51.54
C LEU A 121 -9.96 41.94 -51.54
N GLY A 122 -8.97 41.09 -51.20
CA GLY A 122 -7.53 41.28 -51.44
C GLY A 122 -6.72 40.08 -50.95
N THR A 123 -5.92 39.44 -51.81
CA THR A 123 -5.25 38.16 -51.52
C THR A 123 -3.78 38.33 -51.09
N VAL A 124 -3.39 37.77 -49.94
CA VAL A 124 -1.98 37.59 -49.54
C VAL A 124 -1.84 36.21 -48.87
N LEU A 125 -0.73 35.51 -49.11
CA LEU A 125 -0.45 34.23 -48.45
C LEU A 125 0.03 34.44 -47.00
N GLY A 126 -0.48 33.64 -46.07
CA GLY A 126 0.02 33.51 -44.71
C GLY A 126 -0.40 32.15 -44.15
N ALA A 127 0.54 31.37 -43.63
CA ALA A 127 0.24 30.04 -43.10
C ALA A 127 -0.46 30.15 -41.74
N CYS A 128 -1.70 29.65 -41.63
CA CYS A 128 -2.37 29.50 -40.35
C CYS A 128 -1.83 28.23 -39.66
N VAL A 129 -0.76 28.39 -38.88
CA VAL A 129 -0.25 27.32 -38.02
C VAL A 129 -1.23 27.15 -36.85
N ILE A 130 -1.88 25.98 -36.78
CA ILE A 130 -2.68 25.59 -35.63
C ILE A 130 -1.73 25.15 -34.51
N MET A 131 -1.18 26.13 -33.78
CA MET A 131 -0.40 25.87 -32.57
C MET A 131 -1.29 25.14 -31.56
N HIS A 132 -0.85 23.96 -31.13
CA HIS A 132 -1.56 23.19 -30.12
C HIS A 132 -1.32 23.83 -28.75
N ALA A 133 -2.39 24.27 -28.08
CA ALA A 133 -2.39 24.39 -26.64
C ALA A 133 -2.66 23.00 -26.06
N GLY A 134 -1.60 22.25 -25.79
CA GLY A 134 -1.71 21.04 -24.97
C GLY A 134 -2.20 21.42 -23.57
N THR A 135 -3.16 20.68 -23.03
CA THR A 135 -3.60 20.89 -21.65
C THR A 135 -2.50 20.46 -20.70
N ALA A 136 -1.75 21.42 -20.16
CA ALA A 136 -0.79 21.16 -19.10
C ALA A 136 -1.51 20.51 -17.92
N LEU A 137 -1.08 19.30 -17.56
CA LEU A 137 -1.44 18.67 -16.29
C LEU A 137 -0.69 19.40 -15.17
N CYS A 138 -1.25 19.38 -13.97
CA CYS A 138 -1.03 20.43 -12.96
C CYS A 138 0.45 20.70 -12.67
N ALA A 139 0.92 21.89 -13.02
CA ALA A 139 2.17 22.43 -12.49
C ALA A 139 1.96 22.84 -11.03
N CYS A 140 3.01 22.67 -10.23
CA CYS A 140 3.06 23.04 -8.81
C CYS A 140 3.10 24.58 -8.69
N PRO A 141 2.07 25.27 -8.15
CA PRO A 141 1.97 26.73 -8.33
C PRO A 141 3.14 27.55 -7.78
N GLY A 142 3.81 27.05 -6.73
CA GLY A 142 4.98 27.73 -6.15
C GLY A 142 6.31 27.45 -6.87
N ASP A 143 6.41 26.41 -7.69
CA ASP A 143 7.61 26.08 -8.47
C ASP A 143 7.56 26.80 -9.81
N VAL A 144 8.23 27.96 -9.85
CA VAL A 144 8.29 28.84 -11.01
C VAL A 144 9.62 28.71 -11.75
N ASN A 145 10.54 27.90 -11.23
CA ASN A 145 11.88 27.68 -11.79
C ASN A 145 12.02 26.30 -12.48
N GLY A 146 11.22 25.31 -12.06
CA GLY A 146 11.12 23.97 -12.64
C GLY A 146 12.05 22.93 -12.03
N ASP A 147 12.49 23.12 -10.78
CA ASP A 147 13.37 22.16 -10.06
C ASP A 147 12.63 21.27 -9.05
N LEU A 148 11.31 21.32 -9.04
CA LEU A 148 10.40 20.49 -8.24
C LEU A 148 10.48 20.73 -6.72
N VAL A 149 11.04 21.85 -6.26
CA VAL A 149 11.11 22.19 -4.82
C VAL A 149 10.88 23.68 -4.59
N VAL A 150 9.70 24.05 -4.08
CA VAL A 150 9.36 25.46 -3.80
C VAL A 150 10.31 26.06 -2.75
N ASP A 151 11.29 26.87 -3.17
CA ASP A 151 12.26 27.47 -2.25
C ASP A 151 12.68 28.92 -2.56
N ALA A 152 13.85 29.33 -2.06
CA ALA A 152 14.40 30.67 -2.30
C ALA A 152 14.72 30.93 -3.79
N SER A 153 14.84 29.89 -4.59
CA SER A 153 15.09 29.92 -6.04
C SER A 153 13.85 30.41 -6.80
N ASP A 154 12.67 29.93 -6.41
CA ASP A 154 11.37 30.42 -6.89
C ASP A 154 11.09 31.84 -6.45
N LEU A 155 11.33 32.14 -5.16
CA LEU A 155 11.15 33.49 -4.65
C LEU A 155 12.08 34.50 -5.35
N ALA A 156 13.33 34.10 -5.66
CA ALA A 156 14.23 34.91 -6.45
C ALA A 156 13.70 35.13 -7.89
N THR A 157 13.04 34.13 -8.47
CA THR A 157 12.43 34.19 -9.80
C THR A 157 11.22 35.12 -9.82
N VAL A 158 10.28 34.99 -8.86
CA VAL A 158 9.15 35.93 -8.66
C VAL A 158 9.65 37.37 -8.44
N LEU A 159 10.62 37.56 -7.55
CA LEU A 159 11.19 38.89 -7.28
C LEU A 159 11.93 39.48 -8.50
N SER A 160 12.46 38.65 -9.41
CA SER A 160 13.10 39.11 -10.65
C SER A 160 12.10 39.61 -11.71
N GLY A 161 10.86 39.10 -11.69
CA GLY A 161 9.80 39.44 -12.63
C GLY A 161 8.84 40.55 -12.17
N TRP A 162 9.08 41.13 -10.99
CA TRP A 162 8.14 42.00 -10.28
C TRP A 162 7.49 43.11 -11.12
N GLY A 163 6.16 43.14 -11.13
CA GLY A 163 5.35 44.08 -11.91
C GLY A 163 5.28 43.80 -13.43
N GLY A 164 5.85 42.68 -13.89
CA GLY A 164 5.73 42.17 -15.25
C GLY A 164 4.77 40.99 -15.36
N THR A 165 4.92 40.22 -16.45
CA THR A 165 4.30 38.92 -16.71
C THR A 165 5.40 37.88 -16.95
N GLY A 166 5.21 36.64 -16.52
CA GLY A 166 6.21 35.57 -16.68
C GLY A 166 5.88 34.37 -15.80
N PRO A 167 6.83 33.42 -15.60
CA PRO A 167 6.58 32.24 -14.76
C PRO A 167 6.30 32.58 -13.29
N GLY A 168 6.70 33.77 -12.81
CA GLY A 168 6.36 34.26 -11.47
C GLY A 168 4.92 34.77 -11.28
N ASP A 169 4.07 34.71 -12.32
CA ASP A 169 2.63 35.05 -12.27
C ASP A 169 1.88 33.80 -11.77
N VAL A 170 2.13 33.49 -10.49
CA VAL A 170 1.71 32.27 -9.80
C VAL A 170 0.18 32.17 -9.71
N ASN A 171 -0.50 33.31 -9.56
CA ASN A 171 -1.95 33.37 -9.46
C ASN A 171 -2.66 33.49 -10.84
N SER A 172 -1.91 33.85 -11.90
CA SER A 172 -2.39 34.03 -13.29
C SER A 172 -3.40 35.17 -13.49
N ASP A 173 -3.34 36.25 -12.71
CA ASP A 173 -4.13 37.48 -12.95
C ASP A 173 -3.51 38.43 -14.01
N GLY A 174 -2.25 38.20 -14.38
CA GLY A 174 -1.52 38.99 -15.38
C GLY A 174 -0.49 39.96 -14.80
N PHE A 175 -0.22 39.94 -13.50
CA PHE A 175 0.81 40.77 -12.86
C PHE A 175 1.54 40.02 -11.75
N ILE A 176 2.88 40.06 -11.77
CA ILE A 176 3.71 39.51 -10.69
C ILE A 176 3.75 40.48 -9.50
N ASP A 177 3.00 40.19 -8.44
CA ASP A 177 2.84 41.07 -7.26
C ASP A 177 2.86 40.36 -5.89
N GLY A 178 2.42 41.02 -4.82
CA GLY A 178 2.38 40.46 -3.46
C GLY A 178 1.40 39.29 -3.29
N ALA A 179 0.42 39.12 -4.19
CA ALA A 179 -0.45 37.96 -4.22
C ALA A 179 0.30 36.68 -4.60
N ASP A 180 1.23 36.74 -5.56
CA ASP A 180 2.05 35.60 -6.00
C ASP A 180 3.05 35.19 -4.92
N ILE A 181 3.68 36.17 -4.26
CA ILE A 181 4.52 35.89 -3.08
C ILE A 181 3.69 35.26 -1.96
N ALA A 182 2.44 35.68 -1.75
CA ALA A 182 1.57 35.08 -0.74
C ALA A 182 1.19 33.62 -1.09
N LEU A 183 0.98 33.31 -2.38
CA LEU A 183 0.67 31.95 -2.82
C LEU A 183 1.91 31.04 -2.77
N LEU A 184 3.06 31.50 -3.29
CA LEU A 184 4.35 30.79 -3.24
C LEU A 184 4.76 30.48 -1.79
N ILE A 185 4.63 31.44 -0.88
CA ILE A 185 4.92 31.21 0.55
C ILE A 185 3.91 30.24 1.20
N SER A 186 2.69 30.11 0.67
CA SER A 186 1.70 29.16 1.20
C SER A 186 2.04 27.69 0.94
N VAL A 187 2.87 27.41 -0.08
CA VAL A 187 3.38 26.07 -0.45
C VAL A 187 4.89 25.94 -0.22
N TRP A 188 5.47 26.76 0.67
CA TRP A 188 6.93 26.83 0.84
C TRP A 188 7.56 25.54 1.37
N GLY A 189 8.53 25.01 0.61
CA GLY A 189 9.25 23.79 0.94
C GLY A 189 8.49 22.50 0.61
N GLU A 190 7.37 22.59 -0.11
CA GLU A 190 6.79 21.46 -0.80
C GLU A 190 7.78 20.91 -1.84
N VAL A 191 7.83 19.59 -1.95
CA VAL A 191 8.48 18.91 -3.07
C VAL A 191 7.35 18.56 -4.03
N CYS A 192 7.37 19.18 -5.19
CA CYS A 192 6.40 18.95 -6.23
C CYS A 192 6.59 17.54 -6.80
N GLU A 193 5.51 16.78 -6.96
CA GLU A 193 5.55 15.60 -7.83
C GLU A 193 5.63 16.12 -9.28
N ASP A 194 6.56 15.57 -10.07
CA ASP A 194 6.66 15.87 -11.50
C ASP A 194 5.29 15.56 -12.15
N PRO A 195 4.76 16.37 -13.07
CA PRO A 195 3.55 15.98 -13.83
C PRO A 195 3.76 14.72 -14.71
N THR A 196 5.00 14.20 -14.80
CA THR A 196 5.36 12.88 -15.30
C THR A 196 5.61 11.82 -14.22
N GLU A 197 5.47 12.11 -12.91
CA GLU A 197 5.56 11.09 -11.82
C GLU A 197 4.27 10.27 -11.63
N LEU A 198 3.19 10.58 -12.36
CA LEU A 198 2.28 9.53 -12.91
C LEU A 198 3.02 8.73 -14.03
N GLY A 199 4.25 8.30 -13.71
CA GLY A 199 5.23 7.80 -14.67
C GLY A 199 4.68 6.59 -15.37
N LEU A 200 4.61 6.68 -16.69
CA LEU A 200 3.84 5.77 -17.53
C LEU A 200 4.22 4.32 -17.23
N ARG A 201 3.28 3.60 -16.60
CA ARG A 201 3.45 2.17 -16.36
C ARG A 201 3.20 1.43 -17.66
N LEU A 202 4.21 0.69 -18.09
CA LEU A 202 4.16 -0.19 -19.25
C LEU A 202 4.19 -1.65 -18.82
N VAL A 203 4.95 -1.97 -17.76
CA VAL A 203 5.20 -3.34 -17.32
C VAL A 203 3.97 -3.92 -16.59
N CYS A 204 3.52 -5.11 -17.00
CA CYS A 204 2.20 -5.63 -16.58
C CYS A 204 2.08 -7.16 -16.46
N VAL A 205 1.02 -7.58 -15.75
CA VAL A 205 0.37 -8.89 -15.92
C VAL A 205 -0.88 -8.69 -16.81
N PRO A 206 -1.06 -9.46 -17.90
CA PRO A 206 -2.23 -9.34 -18.76
C PRO A 206 -3.48 -9.91 -18.07
N LEU A 207 -4.59 -9.19 -18.15
CA LEU A 207 -5.88 -9.60 -17.61
C LEU A 207 -6.83 -10.08 -18.73
N ALA A 208 -7.71 -11.04 -18.39
CA ALA A 208 -8.64 -11.63 -19.34
C ALA A 208 -9.79 -10.67 -19.74
N ALA A 209 -10.16 -9.75 -18.86
CA ALA A 209 -11.16 -8.71 -19.07
C ALA A 209 -10.62 -7.34 -18.65
N ALA A 210 -11.39 -6.27 -18.88
CA ALA A 210 -11.01 -4.89 -18.55
C ALA A 210 -10.52 -4.77 -17.08
N PRO A 211 -9.40 -4.05 -16.82
CA PRO A 211 -8.65 -3.17 -17.73
C PRO A 211 -7.62 -3.87 -18.66
N HIS A 212 -7.67 -5.20 -18.83
CA HIS A 212 -6.82 -6.00 -19.74
C HIS A 212 -5.31 -6.04 -19.42
N ALA A 213 -4.83 -5.18 -18.52
CA ALA A 213 -3.54 -5.25 -17.86
C ALA A 213 -3.68 -4.80 -16.40
N SER A 214 -2.89 -5.38 -15.49
CA SER A 214 -2.57 -4.81 -14.18
C SER A 214 -1.09 -4.48 -14.21
N PHE A 215 -0.72 -3.25 -13.88
CA PHE A 215 0.68 -2.85 -13.94
C PHE A 215 1.40 -3.29 -12.67
N VAL A 216 2.61 -3.83 -12.84
CA VAL A 216 3.37 -4.44 -11.75
C VAL A 216 4.87 -4.25 -11.97
N GLN A 217 5.59 -4.08 -10.87
CA GLN A 217 7.03 -3.85 -10.89
C GLN A 217 7.84 -5.10 -10.53
N THR A 218 7.29 -6.08 -9.78
CA THR A 218 8.09 -7.22 -9.28
C THR A 218 7.82 -8.53 -10.00
N PHE A 219 8.89 -9.12 -10.54
CA PHE A 219 8.91 -10.41 -11.23
C PHE A 219 9.90 -11.37 -10.56
N ILE A 220 9.64 -12.67 -10.67
CA ILE A 220 10.58 -13.70 -10.20
C ILE A 220 11.61 -13.99 -11.30
N ALA A 221 12.87 -14.22 -10.92
CA ALA A 221 13.92 -14.71 -11.82
C ALA A 221 13.44 -15.90 -12.67
N GLY A 222 13.68 -15.87 -13.99
CA GLY A 222 13.20 -16.92 -14.91
C GLY A 222 11.73 -16.79 -15.34
N THR A 223 11.04 -15.69 -15.05
CA THR A 223 9.67 -15.44 -15.54
C THR A 223 9.63 -14.43 -16.69
N LEU A 224 8.68 -14.63 -17.61
CA LEU A 224 8.47 -13.75 -18.76
C LEU A 224 7.73 -12.47 -18.36
N VAL A 225 8.39 -11.33 -18.55
CA VAL A 225 7.83 -9.98 -18.45
C VAL A 225 6.93 -9.68 -19.66
N ARG A 226 5.92 -8.83 -19.48
CA ARG A 226 5.06 -8.29 -20.55
C ARG A 226 4.92 -6.79 -20.40
N VAL A 227 4.74 -6.11 -21.53
CA VAL A 227 4.32 -4.71 -21.58
C VAL A 227 2.94 -4.56 -22.21
N ALA A 228 2.20 -3.58 -21.71
CA ALA A 228 0.94 -3.10 -22.25
C ALA A 228 1.11 -1.64 -22.67
N VAL A 229 0.70 -1.30 -23.89
CA VAL A 229 0.74 0.06 -24.43
C VAL A 229 -0.66 0.41 -24.89
N ASP A 230 -1.13 1.62 -24.62
CA ASP A 230 -2.36 2.14 -25.23
C ASP A 230 -2.01 3.25 -26.23
N PRO A 231 -2.16 3.04 -27.56
CA PRO A 231 -1.92 4.07 -28.57
C PRO A 231 -2.85 5.29 -28.49
N ALA A 232 -3.87 5.28 -27.63
CA ALA A 232 -4.69 6.46 -27.35
C ALA A 232 -4.21 7.27 -26.11
N LEU A 233 -3.27 6.73 -25.32
CA LEU A 233 -2.75 7.35 -24.08
C LEU A 233 -1.22 7.52 -24.10
N THR A 234 -0.54 7.11 -25.18
CA THR A 234 0.92 7.16 -25.34
C THR A 234 1.26 7.75 -26.71
N PRO A 235 2.43 8.38 -26.92
CA PRO A 235 2.79 9.04 -28.19
C PRO A 235 3.10 8.07 -29.35
N VAL A 236 2.87 6.76 -29.19
CA VAL A 236 3.12 5.77 -30.24
C VAL A 236 2.12 5.89 -31.38
N THR A 237 2.60 5.73 -32.63
CA THR A 237 1.73 5.79 -33.81
C THR A 237 1.27 4.39 -34.23
N VAL A 238 -0.05 4.22 -34.48
CA VAL A 238 -0.60 2.97 -35.01
C VAL A 238 0.02 2.62 -36.37
N ALA A 239 0.39 1.35 -36.56
CA ALA A 239 1.17 0.80 -37.67
C ALA A 239 2.62 1.30 -37.78
N ALA A 240 3.10 2.17 -36.87
CA ALA A 240 4.54 2.39 -36.71
C ALA A 240 5.20 1.20 -35.99
N THR A 241 6.51 1.06 -36.17
CA THR A 241 7.33 0.05 -35.49
C THR A 241 8.43 0.77 -34.71
N ALA A 242 8.51 0.47 -33.43
CA ALA A 242 9.50 0.97 -32.48
C ALA A 242 10.38 -0.18 -31.98
N ASP A 243 11.52 0.10 -31.36
CA ASP A 243 12.36 -0.91 -30.71
C ASP A 243 12.21 -0.86 -29.19
N LEU A 244 11.78 -1.99 -28.61
CA LEU A 244 11.64 -2.16 -27.17
C LEU A 244 12.99 -2.57 -26.56
N PHE A 245 13.54 -1.70 -25.73
CA PHE A 245 14.74 -1.92 -24.92
C PHE A 245 14.40 -2.21 -23.45
N VAL A 246 15.16 -3.12 -22.83
CA VAL A 246 15.24 -3.29 -21.37
C VAL A 246 16.67 -2.99 -20.95
N VAL A 247 16.89 -1.95 -20.15
CA VAL A 247 18.23 -1.51 -19.75
C VAL A 247 18.39 -1.62 -18.23
N ALA A 248 19.61 -1.78 -17.73
CA ALA A 248 19.86 -1.67 -16.29
C ALA A 248 19.39 -0.28 -15.80
N ALA A 249 18.63 -0.23 -14.70
CA ALA A 249 18.04 1.01 -14.23
C ALA A 249 19.11 2.07 -13.90
N ARG A 250 18.85 3.32 -14.28
CA ARG A 250 19.77 4.45 -14.09
C ARG A 250 19.10 5.57 -13.31
N THR A 251 19.86 6.19 -12.41
CA THR A 251 19.47 7.46 -11.81
C THR A 251 19.34 8.54 -12.88
N GLU A 252 18.61 9.61 -12.59
CA GLU A 252 18.41 10.70 -13.55
C GLU A 252 19.72 11.39 -13.96
N ALA A 253 20.70 11.47 -13.05
CA ALA A 253 22.03 11.97 -13.36
C ALA A 253 22.80 11.05 -14.32
N GLU A 254 22.64 9.72 -14.21
CA GLU A 254 23.24 8.75 -15.13
C GLU A 254 22.56 8.74 -16.50
N TRP A 255 21.23 8.94 -16.55
CA TRP A 255 20.50 9.16 -17.80
C TRP A 255 20.93 10.48 -18.48
N SER A 256 21.03 11.57 -17.71
CA SER A 256 21.48 12.88 -18.21
C SER A 256 22.93 12.89 -18.68
N ALA A 257 23.77 12.01 -18.13
CA ALA A 257 25.16 11.84 -18.55
C ALA A 257 25.34 10.87 -19.72
N ASN A 258 24.37 9.98 -19.98
CA ASN A 258 24.44 8.98 -21.05
C ASN A 258 23.04 8.56 -21.51
N ASP A 259 22.66 9.05 -22.69
CA ASP A 259 21.42 8.71 -23.39
C ASP A 259 21.39 7.29 -23.99
N THR A 260 22.54 6.63 -24.15
CA THR A 260 22.67 5.47 -25.05
C THR A 260 22.04 4.22 -24.45
N LEU A 261 21.17 3.57 -25.23
CA LEU A 261 20.46 2.36 -24.83
C LEU A 261 21.35 1.13 -25.04
N ILE A 262 21.49 0.30 -24.00
CA ILE A 262 22.24 -0.95 -24.04
C ILE A 262 21.33 -2.02 -23.44
N ASP A 263 20.77 -2.87 -24.29
CA ASP A 263 19.80 -3.87 -23.86
C ASP A 263 20.44 -4.97 -23.01
N ALA A 264 19.93 -5.19 -21.82
CA ALA A 264 20.40 -6.18 -20.86
C ALA A 264 20.21 -7.64 -21.33
N ARG A 265 19.40 -7.86 -22.36
CA ARG A 265 19.17 -9.15 -23.05
C ARG A 265 20.10 -9.33 -24.27
N GLY A 266 20.88 -8.31 -24.62
CA GLY A 266 21.87 -8.31 -25.70
C GLY A 266 21.40 -7.72 -27.03
N ALA A 267 20.09 -7.52 -27.23
CA ALA A 267 19.52 -6.82 -28.39
C ALA A 267 18.13 -6.28 -28.05
N SER A 268 17.73 -5.18 -28.69
CA SER A 268 16.36 -4.66 -28.61
C SER A 268 15.37 -5.54 -29.37
N GLN A 269 14.08 -5.33 -29.13
CA GLN A 269 13.00 -6.10 -29.72
C GLN A 269 12.04 -5.18 -30.49
N SER A 270 12.03 -5.26 -31.82
CA SER A 270 11.06 -4.50 -32.62
C SER A 270 9.62 -4.90 -32.28
N ILE A 271 8.77 -3.90 -32.02
CA ILE A 271 7.34 -4.03 -31.76
C ILE A 271 6.56 -3.10 -32.71
N THR A 272 5.44 -3.57 -33.23
CA THR A 272 4.57 -2.82 -34.16
C THR A 272 3.21 -2.61 -33.52
N PHE A 273 2.75 -1.35 -33.46
CA PHE A 273 1.47 -1.01 -32.84
C PHE A 273 0.31 -1.23 -33.79
N VAL A 274 -0.84 -1.67 -33.26
CA VAL A 274 -2.05 -1.98 -34.03
C VAL A 274 -3.24 -1.15 -33.54
N ALA A 275 -4.25 -1.01 -34.40
CA ALA A 275 -5.49 -0.33 -34.03
C ALA A 275 -6.26 -1.15 -32.97
N GLY A 276 -6.49 -0.54 -31.81
CA GLY A 276 -7.05 -1.16 -30.61
C GLY A 276 -6.43 -0.52 -29.36
N GLY A 277 -6.94 -0.86 -28.18
CA GLY A 277 -6.34 -0.43 -26.91
C GLY A 277 -5.25 -1.39 -26.44
N ILE A 278 -5.05 -1.43 -25.12
CA ILE A 278 -4.17 -2.38 -24.41
C ILE A 278 -4.42 -3.83 -24.84
N GLU A 279 -5.67 -4.22 -25.06
CA GLU A 279 -6.00 -5.61 -25.37
C GLU A 279 -5.35 -6.12 -26.67
N ALA A 280 -5.14 -5.23 -27.64
CA ALA A 280 -4.47 -5.51 -28.91
C ALA A 280 -2.95 -5.23 -28.87
N ASN A 281 -2.51 -4.32 -28.00
CA ASN A 281 -1.12 -3.82 -27.92
C ASN A 281 -0.39 -4.32 -26.65
N ARG A 282 -0.42 -5.65 -26.42
CA ARG A 282 0.35 -6.32 -25.36
C ARG A 282 1.47 -7.17 -25.97
N PHE A 283 2.70 -6.91 -25.53
CA PHE A 283 3.90 -7.56 -26.06
C PHE A 283 4.59 -8.38 -24.96
N VAL A 284 5.03 -9.60 -25.30
CA VAL A 284 5.94 -10.38 -24.45
C VAL A 284 7.34 -9.82 -24.62
N VAL A 285 8.02 -9.53 -23.51
CA VAL A 285 9.41 -9.07 -23.51
C VAL A 285 10.29 -10.31 -23.66
N THR A 286 10.67 -10.63 -24.89
CA THR A 286 11.42 -11.84 -25.23
C THR A 286 12.81 -11.78 -24.60
N GLY A 287 13.27 -12.85 -23.96
CA GLY A 287 14.57 -12.90 -23.26
C GLY A 287 14.55 -12.30 -21.85
N SER A 288 13.42 -11.73 -21.39
CA SER A 288 13.29 -11.19 -20.02
C SER A 288 13.49 -12.24 -18.93
N GLU A 289 13.21 -13.52 -19.24
CA GLU A 289 13.46 -14.66 -18.38
C GLU A 289 14.96 -14.90 -18.10
N THR A 290 15.87 -14.31 -18.90
CA THR A 290 17.33 -14.41 -18.71
C THR A 290 17.93 -13.24 -17.93
N LEU A 291 17.15 -12.21 -17.60
CA LEU A 291 17.59 -11.05 -16.84
C LEU A 291 18.10 -11.45 -15.44
N SER A 292 19.13 -10.74 -14.97
CA SER A 292 19.81 -11.06 -13.72
C SER A 292 18.98 -10.65 -12.51
N ALA A 293 18.79 -11.57 -11.56
CA ALA A 293 18.29 -11.27 -10.22
C ALA A 293 19.42 -11.05 -9.19
N ASN A 294 20.69 -11.07 -9.62
CA ASN A 294 21.85 -11.08 -8.72
C ASN A 294 22.26 -9.66 -8.28
N GLY A 295 21.41 -9.01 -7.48
CA GLY A 295 21.71 -7.71 -6.86
C GLY A 295 22.76 -7.75 -5.74
N GLY A 296 23.64 -8.76 -5.70
CA GLY A 296 24.59 -8.97 -4.60
C GLY A 296 23.86 -9.27 -3.30
N LEU A 297 23.73 -8.27 -2.42
CA LEU A 297 22.93 -8.32 -1.18
C LEU A 297 21.45 -7.96 -1.37
N ASN A 298 21.12 -7.27 -2.46
CA ASN A 298 19.79 -6.80 -2.79
C ASN A 298 18.96 -7.96 -3.36
N VAL A 299 17.71 -8.13 -2.96
CA VAL A 299 16.89 -9.31 -3.31
C VAL A 299 16.55 -9.32 -4.80
N GLY A 300 16.50 -8.17 -5.46
CA GLY A 300 16.37 -8.05 -6.91
C GLY A 300 17.32 -7.04 -7.56
N VAL A 301 17.20 -6.93 -8.89
CA VAL A 301 17.90 -5.95 -9.73
C VAL A 301 16.83 -5.13 -10.47
N GLY A 302 17.00 -3.81 -10.46
CA GLY A 302 16.11 -2.87 -11.18
C GLY A 302 16.51 -2.71 -12.64
N TYR A 303 15.50 -2.60 -13.50
CA TYR A 303 15.63 -2.33 -14.94
C TYR A 303 14.67 -1.22 -15.36
N ASP A 304 15.14 -0.30 -16.20
CA ASP A 304 14.30 0.67 -16.91
C ASP A 304 13.86 0.06 -18.26
N LEU A 305 12.75 0.55 -18.81
CA LEU A 305 12.18 0.04 -20.06
C LEU A 305 11.87 1.18 -21.01
N VAL A 306 12.43 1.13 -22.21
CA VAL A 306 12.32 2.21 -23.22
C VAL A 306 11.71 1.65 -24.50
N ILE A 307 10.73 2.35 -25.04
CA ILE A 307 10.24 2.18 -26.40
C ILE A 307 10.90 3.29 -27.23
N ASP A 308 11.94 2.92 -27.97
CA ASP A 308 12.69 3.74 -28.92
C ASP A 308 11.87 3.87 -30.22
N ILE A 309 11.30 5.06 -30.45
CA ILE A 309 10.29 5.35 -31.47
C ILE A 309 10.92 5.82 -32.78
N ASP A 310 12.02 6.58 -32.73
CA ASP A 310 12.75 6.99 -33.95
C ASP A 310 13.84 5.99 -34.40
N ARG A 311 14.22 5.07 -33.51
CA ARG A 311 15.11 3.92 -33.70
C ARG A 311 16.58 4.27 -33.85
N ASP A 312 17.04 5.35 -33.21
CA ASP A 312 18.45 5.74 -33.19
C ASP A 312 19.31 5.03 -32.11
N GLY A 313 18.67 4.35 -31.14
CA GLY A 313 19.35 3.63 -30.05
C GLY A 313 19.71 4.48 -28.82
N LYS A 314 19.10 5.66 -28.66
CA LYS A 314 19.24 6.55 -27.50
C LYS A 314 17.88 6.82 -26.84
N LEU A 315 17.91 7.49 -25.70
CA LEU A 315 16.73 8.07 -25.07
C LEU A 315 16.55 9.52 -25.54
N SER A 316 15.64 9.75 -26.47
CA SER A 316 15.26 11.05 -27.02
C SER A 316 14.01 11.64 -26.35
N GLN A 317 13.58 12.83 -26.78
CA GLN A 317 12.28 13.41 -26.39
C GLN A 317 11.09 12.74 -27.13
N SER A 318 11.33 11.98 -28.18
CA SER A 318 10.26 11.31 -28.94
C SER A 318 9.82 9.98 -28.32
N ASP A 319 10.66 9.42 -27.46
CA ASP A 319 10.54 8.07 -26.92
C ASP A 319 9.67 7.97 -25.67
N VAL A 320 9.35 6.73 -25.30
CA VAL A 320 8.58 6.44 -24.10
C VAL A 320 9.41 5.61 -23.14
N ILE A 321 9.59 6.10 -21.91
CA ILE A 321 10.30 5.40 -20.83
C ILE A 321 9.35 5.11 -19.67
N ASP A 322 9.35 3.85 -19.22
CA ASP A 322 8.95 3.45 -17.86
C ASP A 322 10.25 3.30 -17.05
N GLY A 323 10.22 3.70 -15.78
CA GLY A 323 11.40 3.90 -14.96
C GLY A 323 11.95 5.33 -15.06
N ARG A 324 13.28 5.48 -15.06
CA ARG A 324 14.05 6.75 -14.91
C ARG A 324 14.06 7.29 -13.47
N GLY A 325 15.27 7.57 -12.94
CA GLY A 325 15.43 8.20 -11.63
C GLY A 325 15.53 7.18 -10.48
N ASP A 326 14.85 7.45 -9.35
CA ASP A 326 14.82 6.53 -8.20
C ASP A 326 13.93 5.30 -8.42
N ARG A 327 13.10 5.31 -9.48
CA ARG A 327 12.14 4.27 -9.84
C ARG A 327 12.65 3.52 -11.07
N ALA A 328 12.88 2.22 -10.93
CA ALA A 328 12.98 1.30 -12.07
C ALA A 328 11.58 0.93 -12.60
N ALA A 329 11.45 0.64 -13.89
CA ALA A 329 10.22 0.11 -14.49
C ALA A 329 9.84 -1.25 -13.88
N LEU A 330 10.85 -2.12 -13.73
CA LEU A 330 10.69 -3.45 -13.16
C LEU A 330 11.88 -3.89 -12.33
N TRP A 331 11.64 -4.92 -11.53
CA TRP A 331 12.61 -5.58 -10.67
C TRP A 331 12.55 -7.08 -10.89
N ILE A 332 13.70 -7.66 -11.24
CA ILE A 332 13.86 -9.12 -11.32
C ILE A 332 14.37 -9.61 -9.98
N SER A 333 13.53 -10.36 -9.26
CA SER A 333 13.72 -10.73 -7.86
C SER A 333 14.10 -12.20 -7.69
N ARG A 334 15.03 -12.48 -6.78
CA ARG A 334 15.28 -13.83 -6.26
C ARG A 334 14.13 -14.25 -5.34
N ASP A 335 13.96 -15.55 -5.13
CA ASP A 335 12.99 -16.05 -4.14
C ASP A 335 13.35 -15.53 -2.73
N PRO A 336 12.52 -14.68 -2.10
CA PRO A 336 12.83 -14.14 -0.78
C PRO A 336 12.75 -15.20 0.34
N GLY A 337 12.23 -16.39 0.07
CA GLY A 337 12.26 -17.52 1.00
C GLY A 337 13.43 -18.49 0.80
N ALA A 338 14.27 -18.28 -0.22
CA ALA A 338 15.51 -19.02 -0.43
C ALA A 338 16.68 -18.43 0.39
N ALA A 339 17.78 -19.18 0.53
CA ALA A 339 18.98 -18.67 1.18
C ALA A 339 19.63 -17.52 0.37
N GLY A 340 20.16 -16.54 1.08
CA GLY A 340 20.89 -15.41 0.49
C GLY A 340 22.32 -15.78 0.05
N PRO A 341 23.08 -14.80 -0.47
CA PRO A 341 24.40 -15.04 -1.06
C PRO A 341 25.50 -15.46 -0.07
N HIS A 342 25.30 -15.26 1.24
CA HIS A 342 26.34 -15.51 2.24
C HIS A 342 26.18 -16.85 2.95
N ALA A 343 27.29 -17.60 3.05
CA ALA A 343 27.45 -18.62 4.08
C ALA A 343 27.30 -17.98 5.48
N VAL A 344 26.83 -18.75 6.46
CA VAL A 344 26.47 -18.26 7.80
C VAL A 344 27.33 -18.90 8.86
N THR A 345 27.93 -18.06 9.72
CA THR A 345 28.55 -18.49 10.97
C THR A 345 27.52 -18.44 12.09
N THR A 346 27.42 -19.53 12.86
CA THR A 346 26.52 -19.63 14.01
C THR A 346 27.32 -19.76 15.30
N LEU A 347 27.11 -18.86 16.24
CA LEU A 347 27.56 -19.00 17.63
C LEU A 347 26.40 -19.57 18.44
N ALA A 348 26.46 -20.87 18.75
CA ALA A 348 25.36 -21.64 19.32
C ALA A 348 24.81 -21.08 20.64
N SER A 349 25.67 -20.50 21.48
CA SER A 349 25.25 -19.66 22.60
C SER A 349 26.40 -18.72 23.04
N TYR A 350 26.03 -17.54 23.55
CA TYR A 350 26.88 -16.65 24.33
C TYR A 350 26.08 -16.06 25.50
N THR A 351 26.76 -15.41 26.45
CA THR A 351 26.13 -14.74 27.61
C THR A 351 26.08 -13.24 27.38
N ALA A 352 24.88 -12.67 27.33
CA ALA A 352 24.65 -11.24 27.31
C ALA A 352 24.79 -10.66 28.73
N SER A 353 25.87 -9.93 28.97
CA SER A 353 26.09 -9.24 30.24
C SER A 353 25.08 -8.08 30.39
N GLY A 354 24.52 -7.89 31.59
CA GLY A 354 23.49 -6.87 31.84
C GLY A 354 22.06 -7.28 31.47
N ALA A 355 21.85 -8.47 30.90
CA ALA A 355 20.53 -9.08 30.80
C ALA A 355 20.04 -9.64 32.16
N THR A 356 18.72 -9.83 32.29
CA THR A 356 18.07 -10.33 33.50
C THR A 356 18.65 -11.70 33.92
N ALA A 357 18.99 -11.82 35.20
CA ALA A 357 19.57 -13.04 35.76
C ALA A 357 18.69 -14.27 35.49
N GLY A 358 19.30 -15.38 35.06
CA GLY A 358 18.60 -16.59 34.62
C GLY A 358 18.16 -16.58 33.14
N PHE A 359 18.13 -15.41 32.49
CA PHE A 359 17.73 -15.21 31.09
C PHE A 359 18.83 -14.50 30.28
N THR A 360 20.08 -14.87 30.53
CA THR A 360 21.26 -14.19 29.98
C THR A 360 21.83 -14.83 28.72
N LEU A 361 21.39 -16.02 28.32
CA LEU A 361 21.91 -16.67 27.11
C LEU A 361 21.23 -16.16 25.84
N ALA A 362 22.02 -16.03 24.77
CA ALA A 362 21.53 -15.75 23.43
C ALA A 362 22.34 -16.51 22.38
N ARG A 363 21.73 -16.77 21.23
CA ARG A 363 22.32 -17.39 20.04
C ARG A 363 22.50 -16.32 18.96
N LEU A 364 23.54 -16.45 18.14
CA LEU A 364 23.94 -15.43 17.16
C LEU A 364 24.24 -16.08 15.81
N TRP A 365 23.67 -15.53 14.73
CA TRP A 365 23.94 -15.87 13.34
C TRP A 365 24.40 -14.62 12.57
N TYR A 366 25.41 -14.76 11.72
CA TYR A 366 25.93 -13.65 10.89
C TYR A 366 26.63 -14.19 9.62
N PRO A 367 26.77 -13.39 8.55
CA PRO A 367 27.57 -13.75 7.37
C PRO A 367 28.98 -14.20 7.74
N THR A 368 29.44 -15.36 7.27
CA THR A 368 30.83 -15.81 7.47
C THR A 368 31.84 -14.81 6.91
N SER A 369 31.46 -14.04 5.88
CA SER A 369 32.23 -12.94 5.30
C SER A 369 32.07 -11.58 6.00
N ILE A 370 31.51 -11.50 7.22
CA ILE A 370 31.20 -10.22 7.90
C ILE A 370 32.42 -9.26 7.99
N ALA A 371 33.64 -9.79 8.06
CA ALA A 371 34.87 -9.01 8.05
C ALA A 371 34.97 -8.06 6.84
N SER A 372 34.55 -8.49 5.65
CA SER A 372 34.59 -7.70 4.41
C SER A 372 33.34 -6.83 4.18
N LEU A 373 32.31 -6.93 5.02
CA LEU A 373 31.08 -6.14 4.91
C LEU A 373 31.15 -4.85 5.74
N GLY A 374 30.40 -3.84 5.34
CA GLY A 374 30.13 -2.65 6.16
C GLY A 374 29.21 -2.95 7.36
N GLN A 375 28.73 -1.91 8.06
CA GLN A 375 27.74 -2.10 9.13
C GLN A 375 26.44 -2.71 8.58
N ARG A 376 25.92 -3.71 9.31
CA ARG A 376 24.75 -4.51 8.94
C ARG A 376 23.61 -4.32 9.93
N PRO A 377 22.34 -4.37 9.49
CA PRO A 377 21.20 -4.21 10.40
C PRO A 377 21.14 -5.35 11.44
N LEU A 378 20.63 -5.03 12.62
CA LEU A 378 20.49 -5.96 13.75
C LEU A 378 19.06 -6.51 13.82
N ILE A 379 18.92 -7.83 13.85
CA ILE A 379 17.64 -8.52 14.08
C ILE A 379 17.66 -9.21 15.44
N VAL A 380 16.58 -9.06 16.22
CA VAL A 380 16.42 -9.69 17.54
C VAL A 380 15.15 -10.54 17.57
N ILE A 381 15.28 -11.82 17.95
CA ILE A 381 14.18 -12.79 17.99
C ILE A 381 13.85 -13.15 19.45
N SER A 382 12.67 -12.72 19.92
CA SER A 382 12.12 -12.99 21.27
C SER A 382 11.14 -14.17 21.24
N HIS A 383 11.46 -15.27 21.92
CA HIS A 383 10.66 -16.51 21.85
C HIS A 383 9.41 -16.50 22.75
N GLY A 384 8.47 -17.40 22.45
CA GLY A 384 7.23 -17.60 23.21
C GLY A 384 7.42 -18.27 24.57
N ASN A 385 6.31 -18.43 25.29
CA ASN A 385 6.28 -19.21 26.52
C ASN A 385 6.47 -20.70 26.21
N GLY A 386 7.27 -21.42 27.02
CA GLY A 386 7.63 -22.82 26.73
C GLY A 386 8.58 -23.03 25.54
N HIS A 387 8.72 -22.04 24.63
CA HIS A 387 9.65 -22.07 23.51
C HIS A 387 11.10 -21.86 24.00
N GLN A 388 12.09 -22.19 23.15
CA GLN A 388 13.51 -21.88 23.41
C GLN A 388 14.10 -20.98 22.32
N TYR A 389 15.05 -20.11 22.70
CA TYR A 389 15.83 -19.26 21.79
C TYR A 389 16.64 -20.04 20.74
N SER A 390 16.94 -21.31 21.02
CA SER A 390 17.62 -22.22 20.10
C SER A 390 16.76 -22.62 18.89
N TRP A 391 15.43 -22.55 18.99
CA TRP A 391 14.48 -23.15 18.02
C TRP A 391 14.28 -22.38 16.71
N TYR A 392 14.93 -21.23 16.55
CA TYR A 392 14.76 -20.31 15.41
C TYR A 392 15.92 -20.37 14.41
N ASP A 393 16.72 -21.46 14.43
CA ASP A 393 17.85 -21.67 13.51
C ASP A 393 17.49 -21.45 12.03
N TYR A 394 16.30 -21.89 11.60
CA TYR A 394 15.82 -21.74 10.23
C TYR A 394 15.72 -20.26 9.80
N LEU A 395 15.27 -19.39 10.72
CA LEU A 395 15.02 -17.97 10.46
C LEU A 395 16.29 -17.14 10.72
N GLY A 396 17.01 -17.45 11.79
CA GLY A 396 18.30 -16.84 12.12
C GLY A 396 19.33 -17.04 11.02
N SER A 397 19.44 -18.27 10.50
CA SER A 397 20.36 -18.57 9.39
C SER A 397 19.89 -17.98 8.07
N HIS A 398 18.58 -18.04 7.77
CA HIS A 398 18.01 -17.42 6.58
C HIS A 398 18.30 -15.92 6.52
N LEU A 399 17.95 -15.15 7.56
CA LEU A 399 18.20 -13.72 7.60
C LEU A 399 19.71 -13.40 7.62
N ALA A 400 20.53 -14.19 8.33
CA ALA A 400 21.98 -14.01 8.29
C ALA A 400 22.57 -14.24 6.89
N SER A 401 22.07 -15.20 6.10
CA SER A 401 22.53 -15.43 4.72
C SER A 401 22.21 -14.27 3.77
N TRP A 402 21.18 -13.49 4.09
CA TRP A 402 20.79 -12.25 3.41
C TRP A 402 21.51 -10.99 3.94
N GLY A 403 22.51 -11.17 4.80
CA GLY A 403 23.40 -10.11 5.27
C GLY A 403 23.01 -9.47 6.61
N PHE A 404 22.04 -10.00 7.36
CA PHE A 404 21.69 -9.46 8.67
C PHE A 404 22.62 -9.99 9.78
N ILE A 405 22.79 -9.23 10.87
CA ILE A 405 23.31 -9.77 12.14
C ILE A 405 22.09 -10.13 12.97
N VAL A 406 21.93 -11.40 13.33
CA VAL A 406 20.70 -11.92 13.95
C VAL A 406 21.01 -12.53 15.30
N ILE A 407 20.25 -12.17 16.33
CA ILE A 407 20.27 -12.87 17.63
C ILE A 407 18.89 -13.42 17.98
N SER A 408 18.86 -14.52 18.74
CA SER A 408 17.68 -14.94 19.50
C SER A 408 18.10 -15.15 20.95
N HIS A 409 17.29 -14.67 21.89
CA HIS A 409 17.66 -14.61 23.30
C HIS A 409 16.71 -15.40 24.20
N GLN A 410 17.21 -15.89 25.33
CA GLN A 410 16.35 -16.33 26.43
C GLN A 410 15.40 -15.19 26.81
N ASN A 411 14.11 -15.45 26.69
CA ASN A 411 13.06 -14.46 26.87
C ASN A 411 12.26 -14.78 28.15
N ASN A 412 12.11 -13.79 29.04
CA ASN A 412 11.49 -14.02 30.35
C ASN A 412 9.96 -13.87 30.27
N THR A 413 9.29 -14.88 29.72
CA THR A 413 7.83 -14.87 29.47
C THR A 413 6.96 -15.15 30.70
N VAL A 414 7.56 -15.31 31.90
CA VAL A 414 6.87 -15.58 33.17
C VAL A 414 7.46 -14.67 34.27
N PRO A 415 6.67 -13.79 34.93
CA PRO A 415 5.21 -13.77 34.98
C PRO A 415 4.50 -13.36 33.69
N GLY A 416 5.11 -12.58 32.78
CA GLY A 416 4.42 -12.20 31.55
C GLY A 416 5.16 -11.23 30.63
N ILE A 417 4.38 -10.37 29.98
CA ILE A 417 4.82 -9.51 28.86
C ILE A 417 5.78 -8.40 29.31
N GLU A 418 5.65 -7.91 30.54
CA GLU A 418 6.57 -6.92 31.11
C GLU A 418 7.98 -7.48 31.34
N THR A 419 8.09 -8.75 31.74
CA THR A 419 9.41 -9.40 31.84
C THR A 419 9.93 -9.81 30.47
N SER A 420 9.06 -10.20 29.53
CA SER A 420 9.43 -10.50 28.14
C SER A 420 10.05 -9.29 27.44
N SER A 421 9.33 -8.17 27.41
CA SER A 421 9.78 -6.90 26.84
C SER A 421 11.06 -6.40 27.51
N THR A 422 11.19 -6.56 28.84
CA THR A 422 12.43 -6.24 29.56
C THR A 422 13.63 -7.05 29.05
N THR A 423 13.47 -8.35 28.77
CA THR A 423 14.55 -9.14 28.14
C THR A 423 14.83 -8.73 26.68
N THR A 424 13.81 -8.42 25.87
CA THR A 424 14.01 -7.88 24.50
C THR A 424 14.86 -6.59 24.52
N LEU A 425 14.50 -5.65 25.41
CA LEU A 425 15.19 -4.38 25.59
C LEU A 425 16.65 -4.56 25.99
N GLN A 426 16.89 -5.41 27.00
CA GLN A 426 18.21 -5.70 27.56
C GLN A 426 19.12 -6.45 26.57
N HIS A 427 18.62 -7.48 25.87
CA HIS A 427 19.44 -8.22 24.90
C HIS A 427 19.81 -7.36 23.68
N THR A 428 18.91 -6.48 23.24
CA THR A 428 19.22 -5.47 22.20
C THR A 428 20.33 -4.53 22.66
N ALA A 429 20.26 -4.00 23.89
CA ALA A 429 21.31 -3.15 24.46
C ALA A 429 22.64 -3.91 24.64
N ALA A 430 22.57 -5.15 25.12
CA ALA A 430 23.73 -5.97 25.43
C ALA A 430 24.55 -6.33 24.19
N ILE A 431 23.92 -6.76 23.09
CA ILE A 431 24.64 -7.10 21.86
C ILE A 431 25.29 -5.85 21.23
N ILE A 432 24.62 -4.69 21.29
CA ILE A 432 25.18 -3.41 20.83
C ILE A 432 26.41 -3.02 21.68
N ALA A 433 26.35 -3.20 23.01
CA ALA A 433 27.46 -2.88 23.91
C ALA A 433 28.63 -3.88 23.85
N GLN A 434 28.36 -5.16 23.55
CA GLN A 434 29.35 -6.27 23.66
C GLN A 434 29.84 -6.81 22.30
N HIS A 435 29.46 -6.18 21.19
CA HIS A 435 29.89 -6.56 19.83
C HIS A 435 31.43 -6.64 19.64
N ALA A 436 32.21 -5.94 20.47
CA ALA A 436 33.67 -6.00 20.45
C ALA A 436 34.27 -7.30 21.04
N THR A 437 33.51 -8.07 21.82
CA THR A 437 33.98 -9.30 22.49
C THR A 437 33.16 -10.54 22.11
N VAL A 438 31.87 -10.38 21.80
CA VAL A 438 31.01 -11.46 21.29
C VAL A 438 31.58 -12.04 19.99
N ALA A 439 31.44 -13.36 19.81
CA ALA A 439 32.03 -14.11 18.69
C ALA A 439 33.55 -13.89 18.50
N GLY A 440 34.28 -13.68 19.59
CA GLY A 440 35.73 -13.40 19.55
C GLY A 440 36.07 -12.05 18.90
N GLY A 441 35.12 -11.10 18.90
CA GLY A 441 35.25 -9.80 18.25
C GLY A 441 34.95 -9.80 16.74
N ALA A 442 34.47 -10.91 16.17
CA ALA A 442 34.18 -11.01 14.72
C ALA A 442 33.11 -10.01 14.21
N ILE A 443 32.24 -9.51 15.11
CA ILE A 443 31.23 -8.47 14.83
C ILE A 443 31.60 -7.08 15.38
N SER A 444 32.87 -6.88 15.76
CA SER A 444 33.37 -5.59 16.25
C SER A 444 33.26 -4.52 15.16
N GLY A 445 32.60 -3.41 15.48
CA GLY A 445 32.24 -2.35 14.53
C GLY A 445 31.21 -2.72 13.46
N LYS A 446 30.57 -3.91 13.49
CA LYS A 446 29.72 -4.40 12.38
C LYS A 446 28.21 -4.20 12.55
N ILE A 447 27.72 -3.81 13.74
CA ILE A 447 26.29 -3.59 13.99
C ILE A 447 25.88 -2.16 13.59
N ASP A 448 24.75 -2.03 12.90
CA ASP A 448 24.07 -0.76 12.65
C ASP A 448 22.88 -0.58 13.63
N ALA A 449 23.11 0.17 14.71
CA ALA A 449 22.06 0.49 15.70
C ALA A 449 20.98 1.47 15.19
N THR A 450 21.09 1.98 13.95
CA THR A 450 20.06 2.80 13.29
C THR A 450 19.10 1.99 12.42
N ARG A 451 19.36 0.69 12.26
CA ARG A 451 18.54 -0.26 11.49
C ARG A 451 18.34 -1.54 12.31
N ILE A 452 17.37 -1.51 13.21
CA ILE A 452 17.00 -2.63 14.08
C ILE A 452 15.63 -3.19 13.65
N GLY A 453 15.53 -4.50 13.53
CA GLY A 453 14.28 -5.23 13.35
C GLY A 453 14.03 -6.17 14.53
N TRP A 454 12.82 -6.18 15.07
CA TRP A 454 12.44 -7.12 16.12
C TRP A 454 11.45 -8.15 15.60
N ILE A 455 11.65 -9.40 15.99
CA ILE A 455 10.79 -10.54 15.69
C ILE A 455 10.39 -11.14 17.03
N GLY A 456 9.12 -11.46 17.23
CA GLY A 456 8.64 -12.05 18.47
C GLY A 456 7.59 -13.12 18.21
N HIS A 457 7.60 -14.20 18.99
CA HIS A 457 6.64 -15.30 18.87
C HIS A 457 5.79 -15.42 20.14
N SER A 458 4.46 -15.59 20.06
CA SER A 458 3.57 -15.77 21.23
C SER A 458 3.68 -14.57 22.19
N ARG A 459 3.86 -14.82 23.50
CA ARG A 459 4.21 -13.79 24.49
C ARG A 459 5.45 -12.95 24.12
N GLY A 460 6.37 -13.49 23.32
CA GLY A 460 7.49 -12.74 22.77
C GLY A 460 7.09 -11.79 21.64
N GLY A 461 6.02 -12.09 20.88
CA GLY A 461 5.43 -11.22 19.86
C GLY A 461 4.79 -9.99 20.47
N GLU A 462 3.96 -10.19 21.50
CA GLU A 462 3.47 -9.07 22.31
C GLU A 462 4.63 -8.35 23.03
N GLY A 463 5.63 -9.11 23.51
CA GLY A 463 6.82 -8.59 24.17
C GLY A 463 7.64 -7.60 23.33
N ILE A 464 7.78 -7.80 22.01
CA ILE A 464 8.46 -6.81 21.15
C ILE A 464 7.61 -5.54 20.94
N VAL A 465 6.28 -5.64 20.99
CA VAL A 465 5.38 -4.48 20.93
C VAL A 465 5.44 -3.69 22.23
N ARG A 466 5.30 -4.35 23.39
CA ARG A 466 5.46 -3.70 24.71
C ARG A 466 6.87 -3.10 24.88
N ALA A 467 7.90 -3.71 24.31
CA ALA A 467 9.25 -3.14 24.30
C ALA A 467 9.33 -1.84 23.49
N TYR A 468 8.62 -1.74 22.36
CA TYR A 468 8.58 -0.53 21.53
C TYR A 468 7.77 0.58 22.22
N ASP A 469 6.58 0.23 22.70
CA ASP A 469 5.67 1.07 23.49
C ASP A 469 6.37 1.73 24.69
N ARG A 470 7.15 0.96 25.47
CA ARG A 470 7.95 1.48 26.59
C ARG A 470 9.09 2.43 26.20
N ILE A 471 9.56 2.40 24.95
CA ILE A 471 10.52 3.38 24.43
C ILE A 471 9.79 4.62 23.88
N PHE A 472 8.57 4.46 23.35
CA PHE A 472 7.71 5.57 22.95
C PHE A 472 7.34 6.44 24.16
N ASP A 473 6.83 5.83 25.23
CA ASP A 473 6.51 6.50 26.50
C ASP A 473 7.75 7.10 27.18
N ALA A 474 8.84 6.34 27.23
CA ALA A 474 10.06 6.70 27.94
C ALA A 474 11.30 6.40 27.07
N PRO A 475 11.75 7.34 26.22
CA PRO A 475 12.88 7.13 25.32
C PRO A 475 14.21 6.75 26.00
N SER A 476 14.38 7.03 27.29
CA SER A 476 15.50 6.59 28.12
C SER A 476 15.52 5.08 28.43
N THR A 477 14.44 4.35 28.13
CA THR A 477 14.36 2.89 28.22
C THR A 477 15.31 2.20 27.22
N ALA A 478 15.61 2.84 26.08
CA ALA A 478 16.56 2.33 25.10
C ALA A 478 18.00 2.72 25.47
N VAL A 479 18.91 1.74 25.51
CA VAL A 479 20.33 1.95 25.86
C VAL A 479 21.21 1.47 24.70
N GLY A 480 21.96 2.40 24.09
CA GLY A 480 22.79 2.16 22.90
C GLY A 480 22.04 2.24 21.56
N TYR A 481 20.71 2.40 21.60
CA TYR A 481 19.83 2.61 20.45
C TYR A 481 18.68 3.56 20.85
N ASN A 482 17.73 3.82 19.96
CA ASN A 482 16.55 4.64 20.22
C ASN A 482 15.37 4.20 19.33
N LEU A 483 14.17 4.75 19.59
CA LEU A 483 12.93 4.43 18.87
C LEU A 483 13.09 4.52 17.34
N ALA A 484 13.71 5.58 16.83
CA ALA A 484 13.90 5.81 15.40
C ALA A 484 14.94 4.86 14.76
N GLY A 485 15.73 4.13 15.56
CA GLY A 485 16.57 3.03 15.11
C GLY A 485 15.80 1.72 14.90
N ILE A 486 14.64 1.54 15.55
CA ILE A 486 13.76 0.39 15.35
C ILE A 486 12.89 0.66 14.11
N LYS A 487 13.06 -0.15 13.07
CA LYS A 487 12.47 0.06 11.75
C LYS A 487 11.29 -0.85 11.44
N TYR A 488 11.22 -2.02 12.07
CA TYR A 488 10.22 -3.03 11.79
C TYR A 488 9.98 -3.96 12.99
N LEU A 489 8.72 -4.29 13.25
CA LEU A 489 8.28 -5.26 14.26
C LEU A 489 7.52 -6.40 13.56
N ALA A 490 7.99 -7.65 13.69
CA ALA A 490 7.33 -8.83 13.12
C ALA A 490 6.84 -9.78 14.23
N SER A 491 5.53 -9.77 14.45
CA SER A 491 4.88 -10.61 15.45
C SER A 491 4.37 -11.90 14.82
N ILE A 492 4.87 -13.04 15.31
CA ILE A 492 4.43 -14.38 14.96
C ILE A 492 3.45 -14.85 16.05
N ALA A 493 2.21 -15.12 15.67
CA ALA A 493 1.14 -15.59 16.58
C ALA A 493 1.14 -14.90 17.97
N PRO A 494 1.14 -13.56 18.07
CA PRO A 494 1.30 -12.85 19.33
C PRO A 494 0.06 -12.93 20.22
N THR A 495 0.27 -12.97 21.54
CA THR A 495 -0.79 -12.78 22.53
C THR A 495 -1.20 -11.31 22.63
N ASP A 496 -2.32 -11.02 23.30
CA ASP A 496 -2.66 -9.66 23.74
C ASP A 496 -3.13 -9.62 25.21
N PHE A 497 -2.19 -9.86 26.13
CA PHE A 497 -2.43 -9.82 27.58
C PHE A 497 -2.60 -8.40 28.13
N LEU A 498 -1.93 -7.39 27.57
CA LEU A 498 -1.95 -6.02 28.11
C LEU A 498 -2.89 -5.06 27.36
N GLY A 499 -3.25 -5.35 26.12
CA GLY A 499 -4.21 -4.57 25.34
C GLY A 499 -3.77 -3.13 25.03
N VAL A 500 -4.77 -2.29 24.72
CA VAL A 500 -4.64 -0.88 24.29
C VAL A 500 -3.79 0.01 25.20
N ASN A 501 -3.71 -0.30 26.50
CA ASN A 501 -3.09 0.55 27.51
C ASN A 501 -1.57 0.36 27.65
N SER A 502 -0.98 -0.63 26.96
CA SER A 502 0.47 -0.93 27.09
C SER A 502 1.07 -1.77 25.94
N SER A 503 0.28 -2.44 25.09
CA SER A 503 0.81 -3.23 23.98
C SER A 503 0.45 -2.59 22.64
N THR A 504 0.89 -1.35 22.38
CA THR A 504 0.55 -0.60 21.16
C THR A 504 1.77 -0.44 20.23
N PRO A 505 1.69 -0.80 18.93
CA PRO A 505 2.82 -0.60 17.99
C PRO A 505 3.07 0.87 17.60
N HIS A 506 2.10 1.77 17.87
CA HIS A 506 2.12 3.16 17.44
C HIS A 506 2.41 3.27 15.93
N ALA A 507 3.29 4.20 15.53
CA ALA A 507 3.71 4.43 14.16
C ALA A 507 4.82 3.47 13.65
N ALA A 508 5.11 2.37 14.35
CA ALA A 508 6.07 1.37 13.86
C ALA A 508 5.59 0.75 12.54
N ASN A 509 6.53 0.36 11.67
CA ASN A 509 6.18 -0.58 10.60
C ASN A 509 6.00 -1.97 11.23
N PHE A 510 4.85 -2.59 11.00
CA PHE A 510 4.42 -3.77 11.75
C PHE A 510 4.07 -4.94 10.82
N MET A 511 4.26 -6.16 11.31
CA MET A 511 3.75 -7.37 10.68
C MET A 511 3.09 -8.30 11.68
N LEU A 512 1.93 -8.82 11.30
CA LEU A 512 1.31 -9.99 11.91
C LEU A 512 1.47 -11.20 10.98
N LEU A 513 2.19 -12.22 11.43
CA LEU A 513 2.23 -13.55 10.83
C LEU A 513 1.45 -14.49 11.75
N TRP A 514 0.36 -15.10 11.29
CA TRP A 514 -0.47 -15.97 12.15
C TRP A 514 -0.96 -17.23 11.43
N GLY A 515 -1.07 -18.34 12.17
CA GLY A 515 -1.52 -19.63 11.67
C GLY A 515 -3.04 -19.79 11.81
N ALA A 516 -3.71 -20.24 10.76
CA ALA A 516 -5.18 -20.42 10.77
C ALA A 516 -5.65 -21.69 11.49
N ALA A 517 -4.73 -22.49 12.01
CA ALA A 517 -4.98 -23.68 12.81
C ALA A 517 -4.16 -23.68 14.11
N ASP A 518 -3.77 -22.48 14.59
CA ASP A 518 -3.10 -22.28 15.87
C ASP A 518 -3.95 -22.82 17.03
N GLY A 519 -3.36 -23.64 17.91
CA GLY A 519 -4.07 -24.23 19.06
C GLY A 519 -3.92 -23.49 20.39
N ASP A 520 -2.92 -22.62 20.54
CA ASP A 520 -2.62 -21.88 21.78
C ASP A 520 -3.15 -20.44 21.68
N VAL A 521 -2.60 -19.67 20.75
CA VAL A 521 -3.06 -18.32 20.37
C VAL A 521 -4.06 -18.47 19.21
N SER A 522 -5.08 -19.28 19.48
CA SER A 522 -6.03 -19.83 18.50
C SER A 522 -6.99 -18.84 17.85
N GLY A 523 -6.82 -17.53 18.09
CA GLY A 523 -7.76 -16.52 17.60
C GLY A 523 -9.17 -16.69 18.14
N ILE A 524 -9.36 -17.45 19.23
CA ILE A 524 -10.68 -17.67 19.83
C ILE A 524 -11.24 -16.31 20.34
N PRO A 525 -12.20 -15.66 19.66
CA PRO A 525 -12.17 -14.20 19.36
C PRO A 525 -12.83 -13.32 20.41
N THR A 526 -12.56 -13.72 21.64
CA THR A 526 -13.50 -13.71 22.75
C THR A 526 -12.74 -14.00 24.04
N ASN A 527 -11.72 -14.85 23.96
CA ASN A 527 -10.49 -14.60 24.69
C ASN A 527 -9.69 -13.53 23.92
N SER A 528 -9.78 -12.27 24.33
CA SER A 528 -9.01 -11.17 23.73
C SER A 528 -7.49 -11.45 23.74
N VAL A 529 -7.00 -12.20 24.72
CA VAL A 529 -5.56 -12.56 24.83
C VAL A 529 -5.09 -13.47 23.69
N ALA A 530 -5.99 -14.25 23.09
CA ALA A 530 -5.68 -15.08 21.92
C ALA A 530 -5.89 -14.33 20.58
N TRP A 531 -6.32 -13.06 20.61
CA TRP A 531 -6.75 -12.34 19.42
C TRP A 531 -5.64 -11.44 18.85
N SER A 532 -4.66 -12.07 18.19
CA SER A 532 -3.46 -11.42 17.64
C SER A 532 -3.72 -10.21 16.73
N PHE A 533 -4.91 -10.11 16.12
CA PHE A 533 -5.28 -8.98 15.26
C PHE A 533 -5.41 -7.66 16.02
N ASP A 534 -5.76 -7.64 17.30
CA ASP A 534 -5.86 -6.39 18.08
C ASP A 534 -4.52 -5.63 18.14
N LEU A 535 -3.38 -6.33 18.09
CA LEU A 535 -2.06 -5.69 17.95
C LEU A 535 -1.86 -5.03 16.58
N ALA A 536 -2.26 -5.71 15.51
CA ALA A 536 -2.17 -5.19 14.14
C ALA A 536 -3.09 -3.97 13.94
N GLU A 537 -4.27 -4.02 14.54
CA GLU A 537 -5.27 -2.96 14.46
C GLU A 537 -4.91 -1.71 15.27
N ARG A 538 -4.06 -1.84 16.30
CA ARG A 538 -3.44 -0.71 17.02
C ARG A 538 -2.25 -0.06 16.30
N CYS A 539 -1.83 -0.56 15.14
CA CYS A 539 -0.75 0.02 14.36
C CYS A 539 -1.24 1.19 13.49
N THR A 540 -0.61 2.37 13.61
CA THR A 540 -0.87 3.54 12.76
C THR A 540 0.21 3.76 11.68
N GLY A 541 1.34 3.05 11.80
CA GLY A 541 2.35 2.93 10.76
C GLY A 541 1.92 1.96 9.64
N MET A 542 2.81 1.66 8.69
CA MET A 542 2.52 0.66 7.67
C MET A 542 2.45 -0.73 8.30
N ARG A 543 1.32 -1.44 8.12
CA ARG A 543 1.15 -2.82 8.63
C ARG A 543 0.97 -3.82 7.49
N ASN A 544 1.57 -4.99 7.63
CA ASN A 544 1.29 -6.15 6.79
C ASN A 544 0.76 -7.33 7.62
N THR A 545 -0.38 -7.90 7.24
CA THR A 545 -0.86 -9.16 7.82
C THR A 545 -0.68 -10.29 6.81
N VAL A 546 -0.13 -11.41 7.25
CA VAL A 546 -0.02 -12.65 6.48
C VAL A 546 -0.63 -13.78 7.30
N TYR A 547 -1.80 -14.23 6.89
CA TYR A 547 -2.57 -15.28 7.56
C TYR A 547 -2.44 -16.60 6.80
N VAL A 548 -1.98 -17.63 7.51
CA VAL A 548 -1.42 -18.85 6.91
C VAL A 548 -2.35 -20.03 7.14
N HIS A 549 -3.08 -20.45 6.10
CA HIS A 549 -3.99 -21.58 6.24
C HIS A 549 -3.24 -22.90 6.38
N GLY A 550 -3.62 -23.65 7.43
CA GLY A 550 -3.05 -24.95 7.73
C GLY A 550 -1.79 -24.94 8.59
N ALA A 551 -1.30 -23.77 9.03
CA ALA A 551 -0.23 -23.67 10.02
C ALA A 551 -0.80 -23.62 11.45
N ASP A 552 -0.18 -24.33 12.37
CA ASP A 552 -0.44 -24.23 13.81
C ASP A 552 0.46 -23.19 14.52
N HIS A 553 0.46 -23.14 15.85
CA HIS A 553 1.30 -22.18 16.60
C HIS A 553 2.80 -22.51 16.44
N ASN A 554 3.13 -23.78 16.59
CA ASN A 554 4.49 -24.26 16.76
C ASN A 554 5.19 -24.60 15.45
N ASP A 555 4.46 -24.70 14.35
CA ASP A 555 4.95 -24.78 12.98
C ASP A 555 5.96 -23.65 12.65
N PHE A 556 5.79 -22.46 13.23
CA PHE A 556 6.71 -21.33 13.09
C PHE A 556 8.01 -21.44 13.93
N ASN A 557 8.21 -22.54 14.66
CA ASN A 557 9.48 -22.92 15.28
C ASN A 557 9.85 -24.38 14.91
N CYS A 558 10.97 -24.91 15.42
CA CYS A 558 11.45 -26.24 15.03
C CYS A 558 10.87 -27.43 15.82
N CYS A 559 10.40 -27.19 17.04
CA CYS A 559 10.55 -28.19 18.11
C CYS A 559 9.47 -28.13 19.21
N GLY A 560 8.48 -27.25 19.08
CA GLY A 560 7.30 -27.27 19.94
C GLY A 560 6.38 -28.45 19.67
N ILE A 561 5.31 -28.56 20.46
CA ILE A 561 4.27 -29.57 20.23
C ILE A 561 3.42 -29.17 19.03
N ASN A 562 2.98 -30.13 18.22
CA ASN A 562 1.93 -29.86 17.23
C ASN A 562 0.61 -29.63 17.98
N ASP A 563 -0.01 -28.48 17.72
CA ASP A 563 -1.26 -28.04 18.35
C ASP A 563 -2.37 -27.73 17.33
N PHE A 564 -2.20 -28.19 16.09
CA PHE A 564 -3.11 -28.01 14.95
C PHE A 564 -4.62 -28.17 15.28
N VAL A 565 -5.34 -27.05 15.32
CA VAL A 565 -6.81 -26.96 15.38
C VAL A 565 -7.35 -26.49 14.03
N GLY A 566 -7.24 -27.34 13.01
CA GLY A 566 -7.75 -27.06 11.66
C GLY A 566 -8.51 -28.23 11.04
N PRO A 567 -9.09 -28.05 9.84
CA PRO A 567 -9.77 -29.14 9.12
C PRO A 567 -8.84 -30.33 8.83
N ALA A 568 -9.38 -31.55 8.91
CA ALA A 568 -8.61 -32.76 8.72
C ALA A 568 -7.94 -32.79 7.33
N GLY A 569 -6.63 -33.03 7.31
CA GLY A 569 -5.84 -33.11 6.08
C GLY A 569 -5.37 -31.76 5.50
N THR A 570 -5.61 -30.62 6.16
CA THR A 570 -5.16 -29.31 5.66
C THR A 570 -3.91 -28.75 6.37
N ALA A 571 -3.23 -29.55 7.21
CA ALA A 571 -2.01 -29.14 7.89
C ALA A 571 -0.84 -28.99 6.90
N ILE A 572 -0.11 -27.86 6.96
CA ILE A 572 1.07 -27.61 6.11
C ILE A 572 2.39 -27.92 6.83
N LEU A 573 2.33 -28.06 8.16
CA LEU A 573 3.44 -28.35 9.07
C LEU A 573 4.57 -27.31 9.03
N ASN A 574 5.59 -27.50 9.88
CA ASN A 574 6.71 -26.57 10.04
C ASN A 574 7.36 -26.22 8.69
N ALA A 575 7.49 -27.19 7.78
CA ALA A 575 8.09 -26.96 6.46
C ALA A 575 7.32 -25.92 5.63
N GLY A 576 5.98 -25.96 5.65
CA GLY A 576 5.13 -24.98 4.97
C GLY A 576 5.14 -23.62 5.67
N ALA A 577 4.94 -23.59 6.98
CA ALA A 577 4.89 -22.34 7.75
C ALA A 577 6.23 -21.60 7.75
N GLN A 578 7.36 -22.30 7.88
CA GLN A 578 8.70 -21.71 7.83
C GLN A 578 9.08 -21.22 6.43
N ALA A 579 8.56 -21.84 5.36
CA ALA A 579 8.72 -21.30 4.00
C ALA A 579 8.06 -19.93 3.86
N VAL A 580 6.85 -19.76 4.41
CA VAL A 580 6.14 -18.48 4.49
C VAL A 580 6.90 -17.51 5.39
N ALA A 581 7.22 -17.89 6.62
CA ALA A 581 7.90 -17.03 7.60
C ALA A 581 9.20 -16.43 7.05
N LYS A 582 10.07 -17.26 6.45
CA LYS A 582 11.30 -16.79 5.79
C LYS A 582 11.01 -15.74 4.73
N ALA A 583 10.08 -16.01 3.81
CA ALA A 583 9.84 -15.17 2.65
C ALA A 583 9.24 -13.81 3.03
N PHE A 584 8.18 -13.79 3.85
CA PHE A 584 7.47 -12.55 4.17
C PHE A 584 8.18 -11.71 5.24
N ILE A 585 8.83 -12.35 6.23
CA ILE A 585 9.67 -11.60 7.19
C ILE A 585 10.90 -11.03 6.48
N LEU A 586 11.55 -11.75 5.55
CA LEU A 586 12.64 -11.17 4.77
C LEU A 586 12.16 -9.98 3.93
N ALA A 587 11.03 -10.11 3.24
CA ALA A 587 10.48 -9.03 2.42
C ALA A 587 10.26 -7.74 3.26
N GLY A 588 9.61 -7.88 4.42
CA GLY A 588 9.47 -6.78 5.38
C GLY A 588 10.79 -6.18 5.86
N MET A 589 11.73 -7.03 6.30
CA MET A 589 13.05 -6.58 6.77
C MET A 589 13.83 -5.85 5.66
N LYS A 590 13.84 -6.39 4.45
CA LYS A 590 14.55 -5.81 3.30
C LYS A 590 13.93 -4.48 2.86
N TYR A 591 12.60 -4.38 2.80
CA TYR A 591 11.90 -3.12 2.51
C TYR A 591 12.18 -2.04 3.58
N HIS A 592 11.90 -2.34 4.85
CA HIS A 592 11.91 -1.32 5.91
C HIS A 592 13.31 -1.00 6.49
N LEU A 593 14.29 -1.92 6.40
CA LEU A 593 15.65 -1.68 6.91
C LEU A 593 16.66 -1.38 5.79
N GLU A 594 16.50 -1.91 4.57
CA GLU A 594 17.46 -1.70 3.48
C GLU A 594 16.88 -0.93 2.27
N GLY A 595 15.59 -0.58 2.26
CA GLY A 595 14.97 0.24 1.21
C GLY A 595 14.56 -0.53 -0.04
N GLU A 596 14.49 -1.86 0.04
CA GLU A 596 14.29 -2.75 -1.11
C GLU A 596 12.86 -2.70 -1.65
N LEU A 597 12.57 -1.72 -2.50
CA LEU A 597 11.28 -1.49 -3.15
C LEU A 597 10.56 -2.76 -3.69
N PRO A 598 11.19 -3.71 -4.43
CA PRO A 598 10.50 -4.91 -4.93
C PRO A 598 9.89 -5.79 -3.84
N MET A 599 10.34 -5.68 -2.59
CA MET A 599 9.79 -6.45 -1.50
C MET A 599 8.39 -5.99 -1.07
N LYS A 600 7.98 -4.75 -1.41
CA LYS A 600 6.64 -4.22 -1.11
C LYS A 600 5.53 -5.03 -1.80
N GLU A 601 5.72 -5.42 -3.06
CA GLU A 601 4.69 -6.14 -3.82
C GLU A 601 4.35 -7.51 -3.22
N PHE A 602 5.34 -8.23 -2.68
CA PHE A 602 5.09 -9.51 -2.01
C PHE A 602 4.10 -9.37 -0.85
N MET A 603 4.08 -8.24 -0.14
CA MET A 603 3.22 -8.02 1.02
C MET A 603 1.73 -8.01 0.66
N TRP A 604 1.37 -7.40 -0.48
CA TRP A 604 -0.03 -7.14 -0.84
C TRP A 604 -0.57 -7.95 -2.02
N ARG A 605 0.25 -8.22 -3.06
CA ARG A 605 -0.24 -8.80 -4.31
C ARG A 605 -0.78 -10.23 -4.12
N PRO A 606 -1.83 -10.65 -4.82
CA PRO A 606 -2.41 -11.99 -4.66
C PRO A 606 -1.40 -13.10 -4.94
N SER A 607 -1.38 -14.17 -4.14
CA SER A 607 -0.44 -15.30 -4.31
C SER A 607 -0.64 -16.10 -5.62
N ALA A 608 -1.72 -15.85 -6.36
CA ALA A 608 -1.90 -16.32 -7.73
C ALA A 608 -1.05 -15.53 -8.76
N THR A 609 -0.68 -14.28 -8.45
CA THR A 609 0.05 -13.37 -9.36
C THR A 609 1.49 -13.08 -8.91
N LEU A 610 1.76 -13.12 -7.60
CA LEU A 610 3.12 -13.05 -7.03
C LEU A 610 3.21 -13.90 -5.75
N ARG A 611 3.95 -15.01 -5.81
CA ARG A 611 4.22 -15.93 -4.70
C ARG A 611 5.72 -16.26 -4.65
N PRO A 612 6.37 -16.21 -3.48
CA PRO A 612 7.73 -16.71 -3.30
C PRO A 612 7.81 -18.20 -3.69
N PRO A 613 8.68 -18.61 -4.63
CA PRO A 613 8.73 -19.98 -5.14
C PRO A 613 8.78 -21.11 -4.09
N VAL A 614 9.48 -20.92 -2.96
CA VAL A 614 9.53 -21.90 -1.86
C VAL A 614 8.19 -22.12 -1.13
N VAL A 615 7.26 -21.17 -1.19
CA VAL A 615 5.91 -21.33 -0.64
C VAL A 615 5.10 -22.18 -1.60
N ALA A 616 4.61 -23.34 -1.15
CA ALA A 616 3.90 -24.29 -2.01
C ALA A 616 2.64 -23.68 -2.65
N ALA A 617 2.31 -24.10 -3.87
CA ALA A 617 1.13 -23.60 -4.59
C ALA A 617 -0.21 -23.97 -3.92
N THR A 618 -0.20 -24.96 -3.02
CA THR A 618 -1.33 -25.38 -2.19
C THR A 618 -1.45 -24.59 -0.88
N THR A 619 -0.42 -23.85 -0.46
CA THR A 619 -0.47 -23.02 0.74
C THR A 619 -1.38 -21.82 0.50
N THR A 620 -2.57 -21.85 1.08
CA THR A 620 -3.52 -20.74 1.00
C THR A 620 -3.09 -19.64 1.97
N LEU A 621 -2.89 -18.42 1.45
CA LEU A 621 -2.54 -17.24 2.23
C LEU A 621 -3.61 -16.17 2.03
N VAL A 622 -4.07 -15.56 3.12
CA VAL A 622 -4.76 -14.27 3.09
C VAL A 622 -3.75 -13.20 3.48
N LYS A 623 -3.72 -12.08 2.75
CA LYS A 623 -2.78 -10.99 2.98
C LYS A 623 -3.48 -9.64 2.99
N GLU A 624 -2.92 -8.71 3.75
CA GLU A 624 -3.38 -7.33 3.90
C GLU A 624 -2.16 -6.41 4.01
N LEU A 625 -2.16 -5.26 3.33
CA LEU A 625 -1.15 -4.22 3.50
C LEU A 625 -1.82 -2.87 3.68
N VAL A 626 -1.87 -2.39 4.92
CA VAL A 626 -2.37 -1.04 5.22
C VAL A 626 -1.18 -0.08 5.16
N GLN A 627 -1.24 0.92 4.28
CA GLN A 627 -0.28 2.03 4.31
C GLN A 627 -0.44 2.80 5.63
N SER A 628 0.61 3.46 6.12
CA SER A 628 0.50 4.41 7.23
C SER A 628 -0.59 5.44 6.96
N VAL A 629 -1.22 5.96 8.03
CA VAL A 629 -2.29 6.97 7.92
C VAL A 629 -1.69 8.35 7.63
N ALA A 630 -1.20 8.51 6.40
CA ALA A 630 -0.61 9.73 5.87
C ALA A 630 -1.64 10.59 5.11
N GLU A 631 -1.28 11.86 4.88
CA GLU A 631 -2.07 12.86 4.15
C GLU A 631 -2.32 12.49 2.67
N THR A 632 -1.72 11.40 2.17
CA THR A 632 -1.90 10.83 0.83
C THR A 632 -3.09 9.86 0.70
N THR A 633 -3.84 9.60 1.78
CA THR A 633 -5.07 8.79 1.75
C THR A 633 -6.32 9.67 1.77
N ARG A 634 -7.36 9.27 1.04
CA ARG A 634 -8.69 9.89 1.02
C ARG A 634 -9.76 8.89 1.43
N MET A 635 -10.41 9.18 2.55
CA MET A 635 -11.49 8.39 3.12
C MET A 635 -12.79 8.61 2.34
N ILE A 636 -13.37 7.57 1.74
CA ILE A 636 -14.75 7.62 1.24
C ILE A 636 -15.71 7.20 2.35
N ASP A 637 -15.48 6.00 2.90
CA ASP A 637 -16.36 5.43 3.92
C ASP A 637 -15.57 4.58 4.91
N SER A 638 -15.77 4.79 6.21
CA SER A 638 -15.12 4.00 7.27
C SER A 638 -16.10 3.17 8.07
N TYR A 639 -17.40 3.46 8.00
CA TYR A 639 -18.46 2.93 8.90
C TYR A 639 -18.27 3.27 10.39
N GLN A 640 -17.15 3.88 10.80
CA GLN A 640 -16.86 4.21 12.20
C GLN A 640 -17.35 5.62 12.59
N THR A 641 -17.28 6.58 11.67
CA THR A 641 -17.54 8.02 11.92
C THR A 641 -18.88 8.51 11.40
N GLN A 642 -19.46 7.77 10.45
CA GLN A 642 -20.86 7.87 10.01
C GLN A 642 -21.47 6.48 10.17
N THR A 643 -22.77 6.41 10.49
CA THR A 643 -23.43 5.14 10.86
C THR A 643 -24.78 4.88 10.17
N ALA A 644 -25.14 5.76 9.23
CA ALA A 644 -26.37 5.65 8.44
C ALA A 644 -26.06 5.10 7.04
N THR A 645 -26.64 3.96 6.66
CA THR A 645 -26.42 3.23 5.39
C THR A 645 -26.73 4.00 4.09
N ALA A 646 -27.09 5.29 4.18
CA ALA A 646 -27.41 6.19 3.08
C ALA A 646 -26.42 7.38 2.97
N VAL A 647 -25.43 7.48 3.87
CA VAL A 647 -24.40 8.54 3.87
C VAL A 647 -23.06 7.91 4.29
N SER A 648 -21.98 8.21 3.59
CA SER A 648 -20.64 7.70 3.89
C SER A 648 -19.90 8.57 4.91
N SER A 649 -18.77 8.07 5.44
CA SER A 649 -17.89 8.86 6.33
C SER A 649 -17.40 10.19 5.74
N CYS A 650 -17.29 10.34 4.41
CA CYS A 650 -16.96 11.62 3.77
C CYS A 650 -18.16 12.56 3.53
N GLY A 651 -19.37 12.17 3.97
CA GLY A 651 -20.61 12.92 3.72
C GLY A 651 -21.20 12.69 2.33
N GLY A 652 -20.69 11.73 1.56
CA GLY A 652 -21.23 11.32 0.28
C GLY A 652 -22.56 10.59 0.42
N ALA A 653 -23.50 10.81 -0.50
CA ALA A 653 -24.73 10.03 -0.56
C ALA A 653 -24.42 8.58 -0.99
N VAL A 654 -24.98 7.62 -0.26
CA VAL A 654 -24.87 6.18 -0.56
C VAL A 654 -26.20 5.67 -1.08
N THR A 655 -26.20 5.00 -2.23
CA THR A 655 -27.41 4.37 -2.82
C THR A 655 -27.21 2.88 -3.02
N SER A 656 -28.29 2.10 -3.01
CA SER A 656 -28.21 0.64 -3.06
C SER A 656 -29.44 -0.02 -3.66
N THR A 657 -29.24 -1.19 -4.28
CA THR A 657 -30.30 -2.15 -4.65
C THR A 657 -30.05 -3.55 -4.06
N VAL A 658 -29.13 -3.68 -3.10
CA VAL A 658 -28.87 -4.94 -2.37
C VAL A 658 -29.98 -5.22 -1.35
N THR A 659 -30.03 -6.47 -0.87
CA THR A 659 -30.94 -6.90 0.21
C THR A 659 -30.24 -6.96 1.57
N ASN A 660 -31.02 -6.88 2.65
CA ASN A 660 -30.55 -6.95 4.05
C ASN A 660 -29.41 -5.98 4.41
N LEU A 661 -29.33 -4.82 3.73
CA LEU A 661 -28.32 -3.80 3.99
C LEU A 661 -28.39 -3.32 5.44
N SER A 662 -27.31 -3.49 6.19
CA SER A 662 -27.25 -3.16 7.61
C SER A 662 -25.84 -2.74 7.99
N GLU A 663 -25.70 -1.63 8.69
CA GLU A 663 -24.43 -1.21 9.29
C GLU A 663 -24.53 -1.28 10.81
N ALA A 664 -23.67 -2.09 11.44
CA ALA A 664 -23.69 -2.34 12.88
C ALA A 664 -22.29 -2.62 13.39
N LEU A 665 -22.17 -3.01 14.67
CA LEU A 665 -20.89 -3.49 15.22
C LEU A 665 -20.45 -4.79 14.52
N ALA A 666 -19.14 -4.99 14.35
CA ALA A 666 -18.51 -6.06 13.59
C ALA A 666 -18.58 -7.45 14.26
N ARG A 667 -19.58 -7.64 15.13
CA ARG A 667 -19.65 -8.69 16.13
C ARG A 667 -20.85 -9.61 15.96
N ASP A 668 -20.62 -10.88 16.24
CA ASP A 668 -21.72 -11.79 16.57
C ASP A 668 -22.24 -11.42 17.96
N THR A 669 -23.55 -11.45 18.15
CA THR A 669 -24.20 -10.87 19.35
C THR A 669 -24.88 -11.90 20.25
N ASP A 670 -24.92 -13.17 19.83
CA ASP A 670 -25.52 -14.27 20.59
C ASP A 670 -24.64 -15.54 20.67
N GLY A 671 -23.50 -15.57 19.97
CA GLY A 671 -22.59 -16.70 19.97
C GLY A 671 -23.07 -17.87 19.11
N SER A 672 -24.02 -17.65 18.20
CA SER A 672 -24.56 -18.71 17.34
C SER A 672 -23.77 -18.91 16.05
N TYR A 673 -23.07 -17.90 15.54
CA TYR A 673 -22.34 -17.92 14.26
C TYR A 673 -23.22 -18.30 13.06
N THR A 674 -24.51 -18.01 13.21
CA THR A 674 -25.57 -18.47 12.32
C THR A 674 -26.35 -17.24 11.88
N TRP A 675 -26.10 -16.84 10.64
CA TRP A 675 -26.75 -15.68 10.03
C TRP A 675 -28.28 -15.78 10.08
N SER A 676 -28.94 -14.64 10.30
CA SER A 676 -30.39 -14.50 10.12
C SER A 676 -30.74 -13.11 9.60
N THR A 677 -31.92 -12.93 9.01
CA THR A 677 -32.39 -11.62 8.54
C THR A 677 -32.60 -10.60 9.67
N GLY A 678 -32.84 -11.06 10.90
CA GLY A 678 -32.93 -10.21 12.10
C GLY A 678 -31.57 -9.89 12.72
N ASN A 679 -30.51 -10.61 12.33
CA ASN A 679 -29.16 -10.43 12.85
C ASN A 679 -28.12 -10.69 11.73
N PRO A 680 -28.01 -9.77 10.73
CA PRO A 680 -27.23 -10.01 9.53
C PRO A 680 -25.71 -9.98 9.76
N HIS A 681 -25.24 -9.64 10.96
CA HIS A 681 -23.84 -9.61 11.39
C HIS A 681 -23.44 -10.85 12.22
N ASN A 682 -24.36 -11.76 12.53
CA ASN A 682 -23.98 -13.05 13.10
C ASN A 682 -23.14 -13.86 12.09
N GLY A 683 -22.04 -14.42 12.58
CA GLY A 683 -21.02 -15.09 11.77
C GLY A 683 -19.83 -14.20 11.33
N SER A 684 -19.75 -12.94 11.81
CA SER A 684 -18.56 -12.05 11.71
C SER A 684 -17.40 -12.57 12.58
N ILE A 685 -16.48 -11.72 13.10
CA ILE A 685 -15.21 -12.19 13.70
C ILE A 685 -14.99 -11.98 15.21
N ARG A 686 -15.73 -11.10 15.91
CA ARG A 686 -15.55 -10.83 17.36
C ARG A 686 -16.87 -11.02 18.13
N CYS A 687 -16.86 -11.57 19.35
CA CYS A 687 -18.06 -11.70 20.22
C CYS A 687 -17.66 -11.25 21.61
N THR A 688 -17.32 -9.97 21.68
CA THR A 688 -16.97 -9.29 22.92
C THR A 688 -17.82 -8.03 23.00
N ALA A 689 -18.24 -7.67 24.22
CA ALA A 689 -18.89 -6.38 24.44
C ALA A 689 -17.96 -5.21 24.10
N SER A 690 -16.64 -5.44 24.17
CA SER A 690 -15.56 -4.51 23.84
C SER A 690 -15.23 -4.39 22.35
N ASP A 691 -15.82 -5.19 21.46
CA ASP A 691 -15.76 -4.88 20.03
C ASP A 691 -16.65 -3.67 19.73
N ILE A 692 -15.98 -2.59 19.33
CA ILE A 692 -16.53 -1.29 18.97
C ILE A 692 -16.41 -1.00 17.46
N GLN A 693 -15.73 -1.86 16.68
CA GLN A 693 -15.63 -1.66 15.25
C GLN A 693 -16.99 -1.84 14.59
N ARG A 694 -17.23 -1.07 13.54
CA ARG A 694 -18.45 -1.12 12.74
C ARG A 694 -18.20 -1.67 11.35
N MET A 695 -19.21 -2.33 10.79
CA MET A 695 -19.11 -3.08 9.54
C MET A 695 -20.41 -2.96 8.75
N LEU A 696 -20.33 -3.15 7.44
CA LEU A 696 -21.50 -3.21 6.57
C LEU A 696 -21.80 -4.68 6.18
N ALA A 697 -23.03 -5.14 6.43
CA ALA A 697 -23.55 -6.41 5.95
C ALA A 697 -24.53 -6.14 4.80
N LEU A 698 -24.40 -6.92 3.72
CA LEU A 698 -25.30 -6.87 2.57
C LEU A 698 -25.39 -8.19 1.82
N ASP A 699 -26.54 -8.45 1.20
CA ASP A 699 -26.82 -9.69 0.49
C ASP A 699 -27.36 -9.46 -0.92
N TRP A 700 -26.95 -10.33 -1.85
CA TRP A 700 -27.55 -10.47 -3.18
C TRP A 700 -27.49 -11.94 -3.62
N ASN A 701 -28.38 -12.30 -4.54
CA ASN A 701 -28.36 -13.55 -5.33
C ASN A 701 -28.70 -13.30 -6.81
N ALA A 702 -28.78 -12.03 -7.21
CA ALA A 702 -29.07 -11.52 -8.54
C ALA A 702 -28.26 -10.23 -8.78
N ALA A 703 -28.40 -9.59 -9.94
CA ALA A 703 -27.77 -8.30 -10.21
C ALA A 703 -28.31 -7.23 -9.24
N ALA A 704 -27.41 -6.61 -8.48
CA ALA A 704 -27.65 -5.53 -7.54
C ALA A 704 -26.50 -4.50 -7.64
N GLN A 705 -26.52 -3.41 -6.88
CA GLN A 705 -25.37 -2.51 -6.77
C GLN A 705 -25.37 -1.73 -5.46
N MET A 706 -24.20 -1.22 -5.09
CA MET A 706 -24.07 -0.04 -4.21
C MET A 706 -23.29 1.06 -4.92
N GLU A 707 -23.62 2.30 -4.59
CA GLU A 707 -22.98 3.53 -5.06
C GLU A 707 -22.57 4.37 -3.86
N TRP A 708 -21.33 4.87 -3.86
CA TRP A 708 -20.85 5.93 -3.00
C TRP A 708 -20.55 7.15 -3.88
N ALA A 709 -21.29 8.24 -3.70
CA ALA A 709 -20.90 9.53 -4.27
C ALA A 709 -19.63 10.04 -3.57
N VAL A 710 -18.64 10.52 -4.32
CA VAL A 710 -17.43 11.14 -3.76
C VAL A 710 -17.62 12.67 -3.81
N PRO A 711 -17.81 13.36 -2.68
CA PRO A 711 -18.00 14.81 -2.69
C PRO A 711 -16.72 15.53 -3.13
N SER A 712 -16.85 16.65 -3.84
CA SER A 712 -15.73 17.55 -4.13
C SER A 712 -15.03 18.09 -2.88
N ALA A 713 -15.68 18.04 -1.71
CA ALA A 713 -15.07 18.31 -0.41
C ALA A 713 -14.00 17.29 0.02
N LEU A 714 -13.85 16.15 -0.67
CA LEU A 714 -12.74 15.22 -0.47
C LEU A 714 -11.44 15.73 -1.14
N GLY A 715 -11.51 16.84 -1.89
CA GLY A 715 -10.40 17.40 -2.66
C GLY A 715 -10.20 16.70 -4.00
N ASP A 716 -9.12 17.05 -4.69
CA ASP A 716 -8.74 16.32 -5.90
C ASP A 716 -8.20 14.92 -5.54
N VAL A 717 -8.49 13.98 -6.42
CA VAL A 717 -8.07 12.57 -6.37
C VAL A 717 -7.31 12.15 -7.63
N SER A 718 -6.93 13.11 -8.50
CA SER A 718 -6.17 12.86 -9.74
C SER A 718 -4.77 12.26 -9.51
N ALA A 719 -4.10 12.57 -8.39
CA ALA A 719 -2.81 12.00 -8.01
C ALA A 719 -2.91 10.59 -7.39
N MET A 720 -4.09 9.94 -7.41
CA MET A 720 -4.35 8.74 -6.61
C MET A 720 -4.48 7.48 -7.48
N GLU A 721 -3.53 6.57 -7.31
CA GLU A 721 -3.37 5.35 -8.11
C GLU A 721 -4.33 4.22 -7.70
N PHE A 722 -4.71 4.12 -6.42
CA PHE A 722 -5.38 2.93 -5.89
C PHE A 722 -6.73 3.23 -5.22
N VAL A 723 -7.69 2.34 -5.47
CA VAL A 723 -8.90 2.16 -4.65
C VAL A 723 -8.73 0.89 -3.80
N GLU A 724 -8.99 0.99 -2.49
CA GLU A 724 -8.92 -0.12 -1.54
C GLU A 724 -10.27 -0.26 -0.80
N LEU A 725 -10.66 -1.51 -0.52
CA LEU A 725 -11.74 -1.89 0.39
C LEU A 725 -11.41 -3.27 1.01
N ARG A 726 -12.11 -3.67 2.08
CA ARG A 726 -11.98 -5.03 2.65
C ARG A 726 -13.31 -5.76 2.73
N VAL A 727 -13.36 -6.97 2.16
CA VAL A 727 -14.62 -7.69 1.90
C VAL A 727 -14.46 -9.20 2.02
N GLY A 728 -15.33 -9.84 2.81
CA GLY A 728 -15.34 -11.27 3.09
C GLY A 728 -16.71 -11.93 2.89
N GLN A 729 -16.71 -13.26 2.71
CA GLN A 729 -17.97 -14.00 2.59
C GLN A 729 -18.73 -14.06 3.92
N GLY A 730 -20.07 -14.03 3.84
CA GLY A 730 -20.92 -14.33 4.98
C GLY A 730 -20.76 -15.78 5.44
N THR A 731 -20.41 -16.02 6.70
CA THR A 731 -20.34 -17.38 7.27
C THR A 731 -21.75 -17.94 7.46
N ARG A 732 -21.95 -19.23 7.12
CA ARG A 732 -23.25 -19.95 7.18
C ARG A 732 -24.43 -19.28 6.44
N HIS A 733 -24.18 -18.20 5.70
CA HIS A 733 -25.21 -17.48 4.94
C HIS A 733 -25.76 -18.37 3.81
N PRO A 734 -27.09 -18.44 3.60
CA PRO A 734 -27.68 -19.31 2.58
C PRO A 734 -27.08 -19.16 1.18
N ASN A 735 -26.78 -17.93 0.74
CA ASN A 735 -26.23 -17.68 -0.60
C ASN A 735 -24.76 -18.14 -0.70
N THR A 736 -23.93 -18.00 0.34
CA THR A 736 -22.51 -18.41 0.30
C THR A 736 -22.34 -19.92 0.50
N VAL A 737 -23.23 -20.54 1.29
CA VAL A 737 -23.36 -22.00 1.40
C VAL A 737 -23.77 -22.59 0.05
N THR A 738 -24.77 -22.00 -0.61
CA THR A 738 -25.28 -22.46 -1.93
C THR A 738 -24.28 -22.22 -3.07
N LEU A 739 -23.62 -21.06 -3.09
CA LEU A 739 -22.59 -20.70 -4.08
C LEU A 739 -21.41 -21.69 -4.08
N ASN A 740 -21.09 -22.24 -2.91
CA ASN A 740 -20.08 -23.27 -2.71
C ASN A 740 -18.64 -22.92 -3.19
N GLY A 741 -18.38 -21.64 -3.49
CA GLY A 741 -17.13 -21.14 -4.07
C GLY A 741 -16.94 -19.65 -3.79
N GLY A 742 -16.01 -19.00 -4.50
CA GLY A 742 -15.75 -17.56 -4.36
C GLY A 742 -16.85 -16.67 -4.94
N ALA A 743 -17.06 -15.49 -4.34
CA ALA A 743 -18.08 -14.52 -4.76
C ALA A 743 -17.44 -13.35 -5.52
N THR A 744 -18.05 -12.92 -6.64
CA THR A 744 -17.39 -12.01 -7.60
C THR A 744 -18.14 -10.69 -7.78
N PHE A 745 -17.38 -9.60 -7.84
CA PHE A 745 -17.87 -8.25 -8.09
C PHE A 745 -17.01 -7.47 -9.11
N SER A 746 -17.57 -6.42 -9.68
CA SER A 746 -16.83 -5.36 -10.36
C SER A 746 -16.89 -4.09 -9.53
N MET A 747 -15.77 -3.38 -9.44
CA MET A 747 -15.76 -1.97 -9.08
C MET A 747 -15.90 -1.12 -10.34
N VAL A 748 -16.53 0.04 -10.21
CA VAL A 748 -16.66 1.03 -11.28
C VAL A 748 -16.42 2.42 -10.69
N LEU A 749 -15.45 3.16 -11.22
CA LEU A 749 -15.38 4.61 -11.02
C LEU A 749 -16.11 5.30 -12.16
N ARG A 750 -16.98 6.25 -11.85
CA ARG A 750 -17.69 7.11 -12.81
C ARG A 750 -17.34 8.57 -12.56
N ASP A 751 -17.05 9.34 -13.60
CA ASP A 751 -16.83 10.80 -13.50
C ASP A 751 -18.12 11.63 -13.69
N GLY A 752 -18.00 12.96 -13.57
CA GLY A 752 -19.12 13.90 -13.74
C GLY A 752 -19.67 14.01 -15.17
N ALA A 753 -18.89 13.59 -16.17
CA ALA A 753 -19.36 13.43 -17.54
C ALA A 753 -20.12 12.11 -17.75
N GLY A 754 -20.08 11.20 -16.76
CA GLY A 754 -20.71 9.88 -16.79
C GLY A 754 -19.84 8.79 -17.42
N ILE A 755 -18.54 9.04 -17.63
CA ILE A 755 -17.60 8.06 -18.18
C ILE A 755 -17.25 7.05 -17.09
N GLU A 756 -17.29 5.76 -17.40
CA GLU A 756 -17.02 4.67 -16.45
C GLU A 756 -15.70 3.95 -16.74
N ALA A 757 -14.86 3.79 -15.72
CA ALA A 757 -13.75 2.84 -15.69
C ALA A 757 -14.13 1.66 -14.78
N ARG A 758 -13.99 0.42 -15.28
CA ARG A 758 -14.40 -0.80 -14.57
C ARG A 758 -13.22 -1.75 -14.36
N VAL A 759 -13.14 -2.31 -13.16
CA VAL A 759 -12.26 -3.45 -12.83
C VAL A 759 -13.10 -4.59 -12.27
N SER A 760 -12.97 -5.79 -12.82
CA SER A 760 -13.60 -6.99 -12.25
C SER A 760 -12.64 -7.72 -11.32
N SER A 761 -13.11 -8.08 -10.13
CA SER A 761 -12.38 -8.94 -9.18
C SER A 761 -11.94 -10.26 -9.86
N THR A 762 -12.83 -10.91 -10.61
CA THR A 762 -12.51 -12.09 -11.44
C THR A 762 -11.40 -11.83 -12.47
N ALA A 763 -11.28 -10.60 -13.02
CA ALA A 763 -10.25 -10.27 -14.00
C ALA A 763 -8.85 -10.20 -13.36
N GLN A 764 -8.76 -9.81 -12.08
CA GLN A 764 -7.54 -9.85 -11.27
C GLN A 764 -7.18 -11.28 -10.79
N GLY A 765 -7.98 -12.30 -11.17
CA GLY A 765 -7.87 -13.66 -10.65
C GLY A 765 -8.46 -13.85 -9.25
N GLU A 766 -9.20 -12.84 -8.76
CA GLU A 766 -9.61 -12.70 -7.37
C GLU A 766 -11.13 -12.82 -7.22
N ALA A 767 -11.64 -14.01 -6.92
CA ALA A 767 -12.96 -14.11 -6.31
C ALA A 767 -12.84 -13.92 -4.79
N VAL A 768 -13.87 -13.38 -4.14
CA VAL A 768 -13.98 -13.32 -2.67
C VAL A 768 -14.14 -14.74 -2.15
N ASN A 769 -13.01 -15.40 -1.97
CA ASN A 769 -12.87 -16.81 -1.68
C ASN A 769 -13.11 -17.11 -0.20
N ARG A 770 -13.54 -18.34 0.06
CA ARG A 770 -13.57 -18.95 1.38
C ARG A 770 -12.48 -20.04 1.41
N PRO A 771 -11.51 -20.00 2.34
CA PRO A 771 -10.48 -21.05 2.43
C PRO A 771 -11.07 -22.44 2.70
N TYR A 772 -12.17 -22.49 3.46
CA TYR A 772 -12.94 -23.69 3.79
C TYR A 772 -14.44 -23.42 3.65
N GLN A 773 -15.24 -24.46 3.43
CA GLN A 773 -16.69 -24.38 3.57
C GLN A 773 -17.08 -24.22 5.05
N ARG A 774 -17.99 -23.27 5.34
CA ARG A 774 -18.45 -23.01 6.71
C ARG A 774 -19.96 -23.14 6.80
N THR A 775 -20.39 -24.37 7.07
CA THR A 775 -21.80 -24.80 7.23
C THR A 775 -22.15 -25.14 8.67
N GLY A 776 -21.13 -25.37 9.51
CA GLY A 776 -21.18 -25.79 10.89
C GLY A 776 -19.78 -25.60 11.43
#